data_AF-A0A6C0BBC5-F1
#
_entry.id   AF-A0A6C0BBC5-F1
#
_cell.length_a   1.000
_cell.length_b   1.000
_cell.length_c   1.000
_cell.angle_alpha   90.00
_cell.angle_beta   90.00
_cell.angle_gamma   90.00
#
_symmetry.space_group_name_H-M   'P 1'
#
loop_
_entity.id
_entity.type
_entity.pdbx_description
1 polymer ?
#
loop_
_entity_poly.entity_id
_entity_poly.type
_entity_poly.pdbx_seq_one_letter_code
_entity_poly.pdbx_strand_id
1 'polypeptide(L)'
;MVNVTISGAKNAALPLIAATLLQKNIYYFKNIPLISDINTQINILKQFNVKVNYINKNSIIIDTTCLKMPKIIDYTKNTRGTYYFIGSSVIYDVDLEYILETGCKIDVRSIDFHVTLLELLGKTVTISDNKLLVTGKCIDSDITYSFIKPSVGATINAIFMFSKCKSMITLHNYAKDPYIINTILLLKKMGINIIYNETSIIMNNNNNNIQNNLLIEHSIMKDPIEALSYIIFSGINLEDNSISNYTIGPININNLGDTYSLLEEIGISLIESETKNLYYIKRKILTQFTISTGYFPKIYTDIQPFLALLGLYVKNGKTTIQEKIWNDRFKYANELNKFGYNIEINNNEIIIDTTLEKNIINLENLENIDFSCTDLRGGMALLFLMRKYGVKKDPNNKHYIDRGYYNYENNIQIILENKNNLFHNFDTKCLSNIKIGGISKYYTEVFSEADIISVISYCKTKNIKYKLIGYGNNCYFCEYYDGLIIKNNHSNIHYYTDEKKNYYFTVSSGITLLDFILYVSKFGYDLSSLAGIPGTIGAAIYGNAGAYGMEICQIIESCRILSNDFILEINNSDMKFQYRNSIFKIENTGIILDAKIYITKSEISPYEINKKIKNILSIRNNRIPTENTLGSIFKNIIKNDEKIYAWKLIDELNLRDCTLHNITVLKTHPNIFMNNNNATTSDLNILIKYITDTIYETHSIIIKTEIEYIDNV
;
A
#
# COMPACT_ATOMS: atom_id res chain seq x y z
N MET A 1 -13.06 -2.20 -5.25
CA MET A 1 -11.66 -1.92 -4.90
C MET A 1 -10.88 -3.22 -4.99
N VAL A 2 -9.78 -3.26 -5.74
CA VAL A 2 -8.98 -4.48 -5.93
C VAL A 2 -8.10 -4.69 -4.68
N ASN A 3 -8.01 -5.91 -4.17
CA ASN A 3 -7.20 -6.25 -2.99
C ASN A 3 -6.32 -7.47 -3.27
N VAL A 4 -5.02 -7.34 -3.01
CA VAL A 4 -4.09 -8.46 -2.96
C VAL A 4 -4.24 -9.13 -1.60
N THR A 5 -4.91 -10.27 -1.59
CA THR A 5 -5.30 -10.95 -0.35
C THR A 5 -4.16 -11.79 0.20
N ILE A 6 -3.79 -11.55 1.47
CA ILE A 6 -2.76 -12.33 2.17
C ILE A 6 -3.33 -13.65 2.68
N SER A 7 -2.61 -14.73 2.39
CA SER A 7 -2.92 -16.10 2.78
C SER A 7 -2.53 -16.36 4.25
N GLY A 8 -2.91 -17.54 4.75
CA GLY A 8 -2.42 -17.99 6.06
C GLY A 8 -0.92 -18.28 6.02
N ALA A 9 -0.23 -17.99 7.11
CA ALA A 9 1.19 -18.20 7.24
C ALA A 9 1.55 -19.68 7.15
N LYS A 10 2.38 -20.04 6.15
CA LYS A 10 2.95 -21.39 6.04
C LYS A 10 3.61 -21.81 7.36
N ASN A 11 4.50 -20.96 7.86
CA ASN A 11 5.31 -21.27 9.04
C ASN A 11 4.50 -21.31 10.35
N ALA A 12 3.24 -20.84 10.35
CA ALA A 12 2.30 -21.09 11.44
C ALA A 12 1.46 -22.35 11.20
N ALA A 13 0.99 -22.58 9.98
CA ALA A 13 0.13 -23.71 9.67
C ALA A 13 0.82 -25.07 9.90
N LEU A 14 2.07 -25.22 9.50
CA LEU A 14 2.83 -26.47 9.64
C LEU A 14 2.90 -26.96 11.11
N PRO A 15 3.37 -26.15 12.08
CA PRO A 15 3.41 -26.59 13.47
C PRO A 15 2.01 -26.77 14.08
N LEU A 16 1.01 -25.95 13.70
CA LEU A 16 -0.36 -26.10 14.20
C LEU A 16 -1.02 -27.42 13.77
N ILE A 17 -0.75 -27.88 12.54
CA ILE A 17 -1.20 -29.20 12.08
C ILE A 17 -0.54 -30.30 12.93
N ALA A 18 0.77 -30.24 13.13
CA ALA A 18 1.48 -31.22 13.96
C ALA A 18 1.01 -31.22 15.42
N ALA A 19 0.71 -30.05 15.99
CA ALA A 19 0.20 -29.89 17.35
C ALA A 19 -1.10 -30.65 17.62
N THR A 20 -1.88 -30.99 16.58
CA THR A 20 -3.10 -31.81 16.74
C THR A 20 -2.82 -33.21 17.28
N LEU A 21 -1.59 -33.71 17.17
CA LEU A 21 -1.19 -35.00 17.75
C LEU A 21 -1.01 -34.96 19.27
N LEU A 22 -0.91 -33.77 19.88
CA LEU A 22 -0.63 -33.65 21.31
C LEU A 22 -1.81 -34.12 22.18
N GLN A 23 -3.04 -33.97 21.69
CA GLN A 23 -4.28 -34.36 22.36
C GLN A 23 -5.35 -34.87 21.38
N LYS A 24 -6.29 -35.69 21.87
CA LYS A 24 -7.33 -36.31 21.05
C LYS A 24 -8.58 -35.43 21.01
N ASN A 25 -8.68 -34.56 20.01
CA ASN A 25 -9.74 -33.56 19.86
C ASN A 25 -10.17 -33.43 18.38
N ILE A 26 -11.19 -32.60 18.14
CA ILE A 26 -11.57 -32.15 16.81
C ILE A 26 -11.07 -30.70 16.63
N TYR A 27 -10.21 -30.47 15.65
CA TYR A 27 -9.61 -29.17 15.38
C TYR A 27 -10.21 -28.57 14.12
N TYR A 28 -10.74 -27.36 14.21
CA TYR A 28 -11.20 -26.59 13.07
C TYR A 28 -10.24 -25.42 12.81
N PHE A 29 -9.49 -25.52 11.71
CA PHE A 29 -8.56 -24.50 11.28
C PHE A 29 -9.13 -23.63 10.16
N LYS A 30 -9.20 -22.32 10.40
CA LYS A 30 -9.52 -21.29 9.39
C LYS A 30 -8.24 -20.69 8.82
N ASN A 31 -8.29 -20.16 7.60
CA ASN A 31 -7.15 -19.57 6.89
C ASN A 31 -5.98 -20.53 6.63
N ILE A 32 -6.25 -21.81 6.37
CA ILE A 32 -5.17 -22.74 5.97
C ILE A 32 -4.62 -22.31 4.59
N PRO A 33 -3.30 -22.22 4.38
CA PRO A 33 -2.74 -21.93 3.06
C PRO A 33 -2.89 -23.12 2.11
N LEU A 34 -3.21 -22.85 0.85
CA LEU A 34 -3.34 -23.85 -0.20
C LEU A 34 -2.00 -24.11 -0.90
N ILE A 35 -1.07 -24.77 -0.19
CA ILE A 35 0.30 -25.02 -0.65
C ILE A 35 0.67 -26.51 -0.51
N SER A 36 1.63 -26.97 -1.30
CA SER A 36 2.02 -28.39 -1.35
C SER A 36 2.53 -28.92 -0.01
N ASP A 37 3.25 -28.11 0.77
CA ASP A 37 3.75 -28.50 2.10
C ASP A 37 2.61 -28.85 3.09
N ILE A 38 1.40 -28.28 2.94
CA ILE A 38 0.23 -28.64 3.77
C ILE A 38 -0.29 -30.03 3.40
N ASN A 39 -0.30 -30.37 2.11
CA ASN A 39 -0.68 -31.71 1.65
C ASN A 39 0.30 -32.77 2.20
N THR A 40 1.59 -32.46 2.25
CA THR A 40 2.60 -33.32 2.88
C THR A 40 2.29 -33.55 4.37
N GLN A 41 1.94 -32.51 5.12
CA GLN A 41 1.58 -32.64 6.53
C GLN A 41 0.33 -33.51 6.75
N ILE A 42 -0.69 -33.32 5.91
CA ILE A 42 -1.93 -34.09 5.97
C ILE A 42 -1.66 -35.58 5.66
N ASN A 43 -0.77 -35.87 4.70
CA ASN A 43 -0.39 -37.25 4.38
C ASN A 43 0.34 -37.92 5.54
N ILE A 44 1.19 -37.19 6.28
CA ILE A 44 1.83 -37.70 7.50
C ILE A 44 0.78 -37.95 8.59
N LEU A 45 -0.14 -37.00 8.85
CA LEU A 45 -1.21 -37.17 9.84
C LEU A 45 -2.04 -38.44 9.60
N LYS A 46 -2.37 -38.76 8.35
CA LYS A 46 -3.14 -39.97 8.02
C LYS A 46 -2.49 -41.27 8.50
N GLN A 47 -1.17 -41.32 8.60
CA GLN A 47 -0.44 -42.49 9.14
C GLN A 47 -0.77 -42.76 10.62
N PHE A 48 -1.26 -41.75 11.35
CA PHE A 48 -1.67 -41.86 12.75
C PHE A 48 -3.17 -42.18 12.93
N ASN A 49 -3.86 -42.64 11.88
CA ASN A 49 -5.31 -42.88 11.88
C ASN A 49 -6.15 -41.60 12.16
N VAL A 50 -5.64 -40.44 11.73
CA VAL A 50 -6.31 -39.14 11.83
C VAL A 50 -7.14 -38.88 10.58
N LYS A 51 -8.37 -38.38 10.75
CA LYS A 51 -9.24 -37.98 9.64
C LYS A 51 -9.09 -36.48 9.37
N VAL A 52 -8.93 -36.11 8.11
CA VAL A 52 -8.80 -34.71 7.69
C VAL A 52 -9.79 -34.43 6.57
N ASN A 53 -10.65 -33.43 6.77
CA ASN A 53 -11.67 -33.02 5.82
C ASN A 53 -11.55 -31.53 5.51
N TYR A 54 -11.52 -31.17 4.23
CA TYR A 54 -11.64 -29.77 3.81
C TYR A 54 -13.11 -29.35 3.87
N ILE A 55 -13.39 -28.23 4.55
CA ILE A 55 -14.73 -27.63 4.58
C ILE A 55 -14.92 -26.69 3.40
N ASN A 56 -13.85 -25.97 3.05
CA ASN A 56 -13.75 -25.13 1.87
C ASN A 56 -12.27 -25.00 1.48
N LYS A 57 -11.97 -24.16 0.49
CA LYS A 57 -10.61 -23.91 0.00
C LYS A 57 -9.62 -23.53 1.11
N ASN A 58 -10.03 -22.80 2.14
CA ASN A 58 -9.11 -22.23 3.14
C ASN A 58 -9.46 -22.68 4.57
N SER A 59 -10.18 -23.79 4.76
CA SER A 59 -10.53 -24.31 6.08
C SER A 59 -10.57 -25.83 6.12
N ILE A 60 -10.02 -26.41 7.19
CA ILE A 60 -9.95 -27.86 7.40
C ILE A 60 -10.45 -28.26 8.80
N ILE A 61 -11.05 -29.45 8.89
CA ILE A 61 -11.28 -30.16 10.13
C ILE A 61 -10.29 -31.31 10.22
N ILE A 62 -9.57 -31.39 11.35
CA ILE A 62 -8.68 -32.49 11.71
C ILE A 62 -9.27 -33.19 12.94
N ASP A 63 -9.68 -34.43 12.79
CA ASP A 63 -10.23 -35.25 13.86
C ASP A 63 -9.19 -36.27 14.35
N THR A 64 -8.65 -36.02 15.55
CA THR A 64 -7.67 -36.87 16.23
C THR A 64 -8.28 -37.72 17.36
N THR A 65 -9.62 -37.79 17.47
CA THR A 65 -10.29 -38.60 18.52
C THR A 65 -9.93 -40.08 18.42
N CYS A 66 -9.74 -40.59 17.20
CA CYS A 66 -9.37 -41.97 16.89
C CYS A 66 -7.86 -42.17 16.67
N LEU A 67 -7.03 -41.20 17.06
CA LEU A 67 -5.57 -41.23 16.91
C LEU A 67 -4.95 -42.53 17.47
N LYS A 68 -4.10 -43.16 16.67
CA LYS A 68 -3.25 -44.31 17.04
C LYS A 68 -1.80 -44.01 16.67
N MET A 69 -0.89 -44.26 17.59
CA MET A 69 0.54 -44.01 17.37
C MET A 69 1.16 -45.20 16.59
N PRO A 70 1.61 -45.01 15.35
CA PRO A 70 2.33 -46.05 14.62
C PRO A 70 3.75 -46.20 15.18
N LYS A 71 4.37 -47.37 15.00
CA LYS A 71 5.78 -47.59 15.35
C LYS A 71 6.75 -47.06 14.29
N ILE A 72 6.31 -47.06 13.04
CA ILE A 72 7.09 -46.65 11.88
C ILE A 72 6.32 -45.55 11.16
N ILE A 73 6.99 -44.45 10.86
CA ILE A 73 6.40 -43.30 10.17
C ILE A 73 7.24 -43.00 8.92
N ASP A 74 6.59 -42.98 7.77
CA ASP A 74 7.21 -42.69 6.48
C ASP A 74 7.40 -41.18 6.29
N TYR A 75 8.67 -40.75 6.26
CA TYR A 75 9.14 -39.38 6.02
C TYR A 75 9.91 -39.28 4.69
N THR A 76 9.77 -40.23 3.77
CA THR A 76 10.49 -40.21 2.49
C THR A 76 10.13 -39.02 1.60
N LYS A 77 8.92 -38.47 1.73
CA LYS A 77 8.49 -37.21 1.05
C LYS A 77 8.48 -36.01 2.00
N ASN A 78 9.46 -35.93 2.89
CA ASN A 78 9.47 -34.92 3.95
C ASN A 78 9.81 -33.51 3.46
N THR A 79 9.45 -32.54 4.30
CA THR A 79 9.95 -31.17 4.23
C THR A 79 10.50 -30.80 5.61
N ARG A 80 11.30 -29.74 5.74
CA ARG A 80 11.79 -29.26 7.06
C ARG A 80 10.64 -29.06 8.08
N GLY A 81 9.45 -28.70 7.61
CA GLY A 81 8.26 -28.55 8.46
C GLY A 81 7.73 -29.87 9.05
N THR A 82 8.09 -31.02 8.50
CA THR A 82 7.66 -32.33 9.03
C THR A 82 8.34 -32.67 10.35
N TYR A 83 9.44 -31.98 10.71
CA TYR A 83 10.13 -32.19 11.98
C TYR A 83 9.25 -31.84 13.19
N TYR A 84 8.18 -31.06 13.01
CA TYR A 84 7.19 -30.80 14.05
C TYR A 84 6.43 -32.07 14.50
N PHE A 85 6.29 -33.06 13.63
CA PHE A 85 5.70 -34.34 13.99
C PHE A 85 6.60 -35.17 14.91
N ILE A 86 7.92 -35.00 14.87
CA ILE A 86 8.81 -35.63 15.84
C ILE A 86 8.46 -35.10 17.23
N GLY A 87 8.46 -33.78 17.42
CA GLY A 87 8.16 -33.17 18.72
C GLY A 87 6.76 -33.51 19.26
N SER A 88 5.77 -33.67 18.38
CA SER A 88 4.38 -33.95 18.78
C SER A 88 4.04 -35.44 18.93
N SER A 89 4.85 -36.36 18.40
CA SER A 89 4.63 -37.81 18.52
C SER A 89 5.55 -38.50 19.54
N VAL A 90 6.74 -37.96 19.83
CA VAL A 90 7.67 -38.53 20.83
C VAL A 90 7.19 -38.45 22.27
N ILE A 91 6.15 -37.66 22.55
CA ILE A 91 5.52 -37.53 23.87
C ILE A 91 4.72 -38.76 24.30
N TYR A 92 4.65 -39.77 23.44
CA TYR A 92 4.04 -41.06 23.73
C TYR A 92 5.15 -42.04 24.14
N ASP A 93 4.90 -42.85 25.17
CA ASP A 93 5.86 -43.85 25.67
C ASP A 93 5.89 -45.10 24.77
N VAL A 94 6.19 -44.87 23.50
CA VAL A 94 6.41 -45.90 22.48
C VAL A 94 7.67 -45.58 21.69
N ASP A 95 8.37 -46.62 21.24
CA ASP A 95 9.52 -46.48 20.36
C ASP A 95 9.05 -46.11 18.95
N LEU A 96 9.70 -45.11 18.35
CA LEU A 96 9.34 -44.55 17.05
C LEU A 96 10.51 -44.59 16.06
N GLU A 97 10.23 -45.10 14.87
CA GLU A 97 11.15 -45.11 13.73
C GLU A 97 10.62 -44.16 12.64
N TYR A 98 11.44 -43.20 12.22
CA TYR A 98 11.13 -42.30 11.11
C TYR A 98 12.00 -42.66 9.90
N ILE A 99 11.37 -43.02 8.78
CA ILE A 99 12.05 -43.39 7.53
C ILE A 99 12.37 -42.13 6.74
N LEU A 100 13.64 -41.86 6.47
CA LEU A 100 14.12 -40.68 5.77
C LEU A 100 14.44 -40.99 4.31
N GLU A 101 14.43 -39.97 3.44
CA GLU A 101 14.76 -40.12 2.02
C GLU A 101 16.25 -40.45 1.80
N THR A 102 16.55 -41.36 0.87
CA THR A 102 17.91 -41.74 0.50
C THR A 102 18.69 -40.56 -0.09
N GLY A 103 19.86 -40.24 0.46
CA GLY A 103 20.67 -39.09 0.01
C GLY A 103 20.25 -37.75 0.61
N CYS A 104 19.20 -37.72 1.43
CA CYS A 104 18.93 -36.62 2.32
C CYS A 104 20.09 -36.54 3.32
N LYS A 105 21.03 -35.61 3.10
CA LYS A 105 21.83 -35.11 4.20
C LYS A 105 20.81 -34.42 5.10
N ILE A 106 20.32 -35.09 6.14
CA ILE A 106 19.95 -34.35 7.35
C ILE A 106 21.17 -33.49 7.57
N ASP A 107 21.01 -32.18 7.40
CA ASP A 107 22.06 -31.26 7.77
C ASP A 107 22.25 -31.50 9.26
N VAL A 108 23.26 -32.30 9.62
CA VAL A 108 23.39 -32.91 10.95
C VAL A 108 23.38 -31.78 12.00
N ARG A 109 23.95 -30.62 11.63
CA ARG A 109 23.94 -29.38 12.41
C ARG A 109 22.56 -28.77 12.69
N SER A 110 21.54 -29.15 11.91
CA SER A 110 20.15 -28.66 12.03
C SER A 110 19.28 -29.53 12.94
N ILE A 111 19.64 -30.80 13.17
CA ILE A 111 18.89 -31.69 14.06
C ILE A 111 19.47 -31.74 15.48
N ASP A 112 20.72 -31.32 15.70
CA ASP A 112 21.38 -31.35 17.01
C ASP A 112 20.56 -30.71 18.14
N PHE A 113 19.89 -29.58 17.86
CA PHE A 113 18.97 -28.96 18.82
C PHE A 113 17.82 -29.88 19.19
N HIS A 114 17.25 -30.59 18.21
CA HIS A 114 16.14 -31.49 18.43
C HIS A 114 16.56 -32.77 19.17
N VAL A 115 17.75 -33.30 18.87
CA VAL A 115 18.32 -34.46 19.58
C VAL A 115 18.56 -34.11 21.04
N THR A 116 19.19 -32.97 21.32
CA THR A 116 19.41 -32.49 22.70
C THR A 116 18.10 -32.38 23.48
N LEU A 117 17.04 -31.86 22.86
CA LEU A 117 15.72 -31.75 23.48
C LEU A 117 15.07 -33.12 23.75
N LEU A 118 15.26 -34.09 22.85
CA LEU A 118 14.79 -35.47 23.04
C LEU A 118 15.52 -36.16 24.20
N GLU A 119 16.82 -35.98 24.30
CA GLU A 119 17.64 -36.51 25.40
C GLU A 119 17.22 -35.90 26.74
N LEU A 120 16.96 -34.59 26.79
CA LEU A 120 16.41 -33.90 27.97
C LEU A 120 15.01 -34.42 28.34
N LEU A 121 14.20 -34.85 27.37
CA LEU A 121 12.92 -35.51 27.61
C LEU A 121 13.08 -36.94 28.15
N GLY A 122 14.30 -37.51 28.15
CA GLY A 122 14.59 -38.88 28.57
C GLY A 122 14.59 -39.91 27.44
N LYS A 123 14.56 -39.47 26.18
CA LYS A 123 14.60 -40.35 25.01
C LYS A 123 16.04 -40.59 24.55
N THR A 124 16.30 -41.77 24.01
CA THR A 124 17.55 -42.10 23.32
C THR A 124 17.33 -41.95 21.82
N VAL A 125 18.27 -41.31 21.14
CA VAL A 125 18.20 -41.06 19.69
C VAL A 125 19.32 -41.81 18.97
N THR A 126 18.99 -42.51 17.89
CA THR A 126 19.97 -43.15 17.02
C THR A 126 19.66 -42.81 15.57
N ILE A 127 20.67 -42.37 14.81
CA ILE A 127 20.54 -42.05 13.40
C ILE A 127 21.43 -43.00 12.61
N SER A 128 20.84 -43.89 11.82
CA SER A 128 21.55 -44.88 11.00
C SER A 128 20.74 -45.25 9.76
N ASP A 129 21.38 -45.54 8.63
CA ASP A 129 20.75 -46.09 7.41
C ASP A 129 19.48 -45.35 6.91
N ASN A 130 19.52 -44.01 6.87
CA ASN A 130 18.37 -43.16 6.54
C ASN A 130 17.16 -43.37 7.48
N LYS A 131 17.42 -43.68 8.75
CA LYS A 131 16.39 -43.81 9.79
C LYS A 131 16.76 -42.96 11.00
N LEU A 132 15.75 -42.36 11.60
CA LEU A 132 15.83 -41.77 12.93
C LEU A 132 15.04 -42.67 13.87
N LEU A 133 15.72 -43.29 14.83
CA LEU A 133 15.12 -44.11 15.88
C LEU A 133 15.09 -43.31 17.18
N VAL A 134 13.92 -43.22 17.81
CA VAL A 134 13.73 -42.57 19.11
C VAL A 134 13.09 -43.58 20.06
N THR A 135 13.83 -43.96 21.11
CA THR A 135 13.40 -44.98 22.08
C THR A 135 13.38 -44.46 23.51
N GLY A 136 12.72 -45.19 24.40
CA GLY A 136 12.70 -44.89 25.84
C GLY A 136 11.44 -44.14 26.28
N LYS A 137 11.35 -43.81 27.57
CA LYS A 137 10.18 -43.18 28.19
C LYS A 137 10.44 -41.71 28.51
N CYS A 138 9.39 -40.90 28.50
CA CYS A 138 9.49 -39.52 28.95
C CYS A 138 9.78 -39.45 30.46
N ILE A 139 10.69 -38.57 30.85
CA ILE A 139 10.98 -38.25 32.25
C ILE A 139 10.20 -36.99 32.63
N ASP A 140 9.55 -37.01 33.80
CA ASP A 140 8.86 -35.87 34.38
C ASP A 140 9.75 -35.25 35.47
N SER A 141 10.51 -34.22 35.09
CA SER A 141 11.42 -33.48 35.97
C SER A 141 11.45 -32.01 35.59
N ASP A 142 11.89 -31.16 36.51
CA ASP A 142 12.10 -29.75 36.20
C ASP A 142 13.25 -29.63 35.18
N ILE A 143 13.01 -28.90 34.08
CA ILE A 143 13.98 -28.74 32.99
C ILE A 143 14.17 -27.26 32.73
N THR A 144 15.43 -26.80 32.78
CA THR A 144 15.82 -25.49 32.28
C THR A 144 16.75 -25.67 31.10
N TYR A 145 16.39 -25.10 29.94
CA TYR A 145 17.18 -25.19 28.72
C TYR A 145 17.37 -23.82 28.07
N SER A 146 18.59 -23.50 27.69
CA SER A 146 18.95 -22.27 26.99
C SER A 146 19.42 -22.62 25.58
N PHE A 147 18.70 -22.15 24.56
CA PHE A 147 19.14 -22.34 23.18
C PHE A 147 20.45 -21.59 22.95
N ILE A 148 21.43 -22.23 22.29
CA ILE A 148 22.70 -21.57 21.94
C ILE A 148 22.45 -20.38 20.98
N LYS A 149 21.50 -20.54 20.07
CA LYS A 149 20.98 -19.49 19.20
C LYS A 149 19.47 -19.68 19.01
N PRO A 150 18.70 -18.59 18.80
CA PRO A 150 17.27 -18.71 18.54
C PRO A 150 16.99 -19.61 17.33
N SER A 151 16.06 -20.55 17.48
CA SER A 151 15.62 -21.46 16.41
C SER A 151 14.12 -21.68 16.48
N VAL A 152 13.41 -21.30 15.42
CA VAL A 152 11.93 -21.44 15.35
C VAL A 152 11.52 -22.91 15.47
N GLY A 153 12.18 -23.78 14.69
CA GLY A 153 11.93 -25.22 14.70
C GLY A 153 12.14 -25.82 16.09
N ALA A 154 13.30 -25.56 16.69
CA ALA A 154 13.67 -26.15 17.98
C ALA A 154 12.82 -25.60 19.13
N THR A 155 12.48 -24.31 19.11
CA THR A 155 11.59 -23.70 20.12
C THR A 155 10.22 -24.38 20.12
N ILE A 156 9.60 -24.52 18.94
CA ILE A 156 8.28 -25.16 18.82
C ILE A 156 8.34 -26.63 19.23
N ASN A 157 9.36 -27.37 18.78
CA ASN A 157 9.51 -28.77 19.16
C ASN A 157 9.74 -28.95 20.66
N ALA A 158 10.51 -28.08 21.32
CA ALA A 158 10.65 -28.10 22.78
C ALA A 158 9.28 -27.93 23.46
N ILE A 159 8.48 -26.96 23.01
CA ILE A 159 7.12 -26.75 23.54
C ILE A 159 6.25 -27.99 23.34
N PHE A 160 6.34 -28.67 22.19
CA PHE A 160 5.58 -29.90 21.93
C PHE A 160 6.05 -31.05 22.82
N MET A 161 7.35 -31.30 22.87
CA MET A 161 7.98 -32.38 23.62
C MET A 161 7.64 -32.31 25.12
N PHE A 162 7.69 -31.09 25.68
CA PHE A 162 7.45 -30.88 27.11
C PHE A 162 5.98 -30.55 27.45
N SER A 163 5.06 -30.62 26.48
CA SER A 163 3.65 -30.29 26.67
C SER A 163 2.90 -31.20 27.65
N LYS A 164 3.42 -32.40 27.93
CA LYS A 164 2.87 -33.37 28.89
C LYS A 164 3.62 -33.44 30.23
N CYS A 165 4.76 -32.77 30.37
CA CYS A 165 5.48 -32.72 31.63
C CYS A 165 4.65 -31.96 32.66
N LYS A 166 4.51 -32.52 33.86
CA LYS A 166 3.82 -31.87 34.98
C LYS A 166 4.77 -30.92 35.72
N SER A 167 6.03 -31.31 35.79
CA SER A 167 7.13 -30.48 36.28
C SER A 167 7.29 -29.16 35.53
N MET A 168 8.04 -28.23 36.13
CA MET A 168 8.27 -26.91 35.58
C MET A 168 9.34 -26.95 34.48
N ILE A 169 9.00 -26.39 33.32
CA ILE A 169 9.90 -26.32 32.16
C ILE A 169 10.16 -24.86 31.82
N THR A 170 11.43 -24.49 31.75
CA THR A 170 11.86 -23.12 31.42
C THR A 170 12.79 -23.13 30.21
N LEU A 171 12.41 -22.40 29.16
CA LEU A 171 13.16 -22.28 27.92
C LEU A 171 13.67 -20.84 27.74
N HIS A 172 14.98 -20.65 27.67
CA HIS A 172 15.64 -19.35 27.49
C HIS A 172 16.27 -19.19 26.10
N ASN A 173 16.46 -17.95 25.66
CA ASN A 173 17.02 -17.60 24.34
C ASN A 173 16.23 -18.23 23.17
N TYR A 174 14.92 -18.40 23.36
CA TYR A 174 14.00 -18.97 22.39
C TYR A 174 13.76 -18.00 21.21
N ALA A 175 13.30 -18.53 20.07
CA ALA A 175 12.94 -17.68 18.92
C ALA A 175 11.64 -16.90 19.18
N LYS A 176 11.56 -15.65 18.71
CA LYS A 176 10.43 -14.75 19.02
C LYS A 176 9.45 -14.58 17.87
N ASP A 177 9.64 -15.32 16.78
CA ASP A 177 8.80 -15.25 15.58
C ASP A 177 7.30 -15.39 15.91
N PRO A 178 6.43 -14.64 15.22
CA PRO A 178 5.00 -14.61 15.53
C PRO A 178 4.32 -15.99 15.37
N TYR A 179 4.92 -16.90 14.59
CA TYR A 179 4.46 -18.28 14.44
C TYR A 179 4.51 -19.08 15.76
N ILE A 180 5.44 -18.75 16.66
CA ILE A 180 5.58 -19.38 17.97
C ILE A 180 4.45 -18.93 18.88
N ILE A 181 4.14 -17.63 18.87
CA ILE A 181 2.99 -17.08 19.59
C ILE A 181 1.69 -17.71 19.06
N ASN A 182 1.54 -17.84 17.74
CA ASN A 182 0.36 -18.47 17.14
C ASN A 182 0.20 -19.93 17.61
N THR A 183 1.32 -20.66 17.73
CA THR A 183 1.38 -22.02 18.28
C THR A 183 0.98 -22.05 19.76
N ILE A 184 1.58 -21.19 20.60
CA ILE A 184 1.24 -21.09 22.04
C ILE A 184 -0.25 -20.80 22.24
N LEU A 185 -0.86 -19.94 21.41
CA LEU A 185 -2.29 -19.65 21.49
C LEU A 185 -3.17 -20.87 21.20
N LEU A 186 -2.78 -21.78 20.30
CA LEU A 186 -3.48 -23.05 20.12
C LEU A 186 -3.31 -23.94 21.36
N LEU A 187 -2.08 -24.10 21.85
CA LEU A 187 -1.79 -24.98 22.98
C LEU A 187 -2.49 -24.52 24.27
N LYS A 188 -2.64 -23.20 24.48
CA LYS A 188 -3.48 -22.65 25.55
C LYS A 188 -4.95 -23.05 25.42
N LYS A 189 -5.51 -23.05 24.20
CA LYS A 189 -6.88 -23.54 23.95
C LYS A 189 -7.02 -25.05 24.18
N MET A 190 -5.92 -25.79 24.08
CA MET A 190 -5.81 -27.21 24.45
C MET A 190 -5.63 -27.41 25.98
N GLY A 191 -5.66 -26.34 26.76
CA GLY A 191 -5.51 -26.39 28.22
C GLY A 191 -4.07 -26.54 28.70
N ILE A 192 -3.06 -26.35 27.84
CA ILE A 192 -1.65 -26.37 28.24
C ILE A 192 -1.30 -24.99 28.84
N ASN A 193 -0.74 -25.00 30.04
CA ASN A 193 -0.41 -23.78 30.76
C ASN A 193 1.00 -23.30 30.38
N ILE A 194 1.04 -22.26 29.54
CA ILE A 194 2.26 -21.68 28.99
C ILE A 194 2.27 -20.17 29.28
N ILE A 195 3.34 -19.68 29.89
CA ILE A 195 3.62 -18.25 30.06
C ILE A 195 4.86 -17.94 29.24
N TYR A 196 4.88 -16.80 28.56
CA TYR A 196 6.06 -16.36 27.83
C TYR A 196 6.27 -14.86 28.02
N ASN A 197 7.53 -14.45 28.02
CA ASN A 197 7.98 -13.06 28.08
C ASN A 197 9.26 -12.91 27.24
N GLU A 198 9.85 -11.71 27.21
CA GLU A 198 11.04 -11.42 26.41
C GLU A 198 12.26 -12.33 26.66
N THR A 199 12.33 -13.00 27.80
CA THR A 199 13.51 -13.77 28.25
C THR A 199 13.28 -15.27 28.34
N SER A 200 12.04 -15.71 28.52
CA SER A 200 11.72 -17.12 28.76
C SER A 200 10.32 -17.52 28.30
N ILE A 201 10.18 -18.80 27.99
CA ILE A 201 8.92 -19.54 27.99
C ILE A 201 8.92 -20.45 29.21
N ILE A 202 7.84 -20.43 29.99
CA ILE A 202 7.63 -21.26 31.18
C ILE A 202 6.38 -22.10 30.96
N MET A 203 6.49 -23.42 31.17
CA MET A 203 5.39 -24.37 31.10
C MET A 203 5.24 -25.10 32.43
N ASN A 204 4.00 -25.28 32.90
CA ASN A 204 3.72 -26.02 34.14
C ASN A 204 2.31 -26.62 34.08
N ASN A 205 2.22 -27.94 33.95
CA ASN A 205 0.95 -28.64 33.75
C ASN A 205 0.42 -29.38 34.99
N ASN A 206 0.96 -29.09 36.19
CA ASN A 206 0.57 -29.76 37.44
C ASN A 206 -0.95 -29.70 37.75
N ASN A 207 -1.66 -28.66 37.29
CA ASN A 207 -3.08 -28.42 37.60
C ASN A 207 -4.01 -28.49 36.37
N ASN A 208 -3.58 -29.09 35.25
CA ASN A 208 -4.39 -29.04 34.03
C ASN A 208 -5.52 -30.07 34.02
N ASN A 209 -6.75 -29.58 33.85
CA ASN A 209 -7.87 -30.41 33.39
C ASN A 209 -7.77 -30.59 31.87
N ILE A 210 -6.92 -31.52 31.42
CA ILE A 210 -6.81 -31.89 30.01
C ILE A 210 -8.11 -32.57 29.58
N GLN A 211 -8.93 -31.84 28.83
CA GLN A 211 -10.16 -32.35 28.24
C GLN A 211 -9.88 -32.88 26.83
N ASN A 212 -10.39 -34.08 26.53
CA ASN A 212 -10.38 -34.67 25.20
C ASN A 212 -11.78 -34.58 24.57
N ASN A 213 -11.86 -34.82 23.26
CA ASN A 213 -13.08 -34.78 22.46
C ASN A 213 -13.77 -33.40 22.43
N LEU A 214 -13.00 -32.33 22.56
CA LEU A 214 -13.46 -30.95 22.36
C LEU A 214 -13.39 -30.55 20.89
N LEU A 215 -14.24 -29.59 20.49
CA LEU A 215 -14.07 -28.82 19.26
C LEU A 215 -13.20 -27.60 19.55
N ILE A 216 -12.00 -27.56 18.98
CA ILE A 216 -11.05 -26.47 19.14
C ILE A 216 -10.96 -25.67 17.84
N GLU A 217 -11.47 -24.44 17.85
CA GLU A 217 -11.37 -23.52 16.72
C GLU A 217 -10.11 -22.65 16.79
N HIS A 218 -9.40 -22.54 15.67
CA HIS A 218 -8.23 -21.68 15.56
C HIS A 218 -8.05 -21.13 14.15
N SER A 219 -7.69 -19.85 14.02
CA SER A 219 -7.34 -19.27 12.72
C SER A 219 -5.83 -19.21 12.59
N ILE A 220 -5.30 -19.68 11.47
CA ILE A 220 -3.90 -19.45 11.11
C ILE A 220 -3.71 -17.93 10.94
N MET A 221 -2.62 -17.40 11.49
CA MET A 221 -2.24 -15.99 11.29
C MET A 221 -1.94 -15.71 9.81
N LYS A 222 -2.02 -14.45 9.38
CA LYS A 222 -1.65 -14.04 8.01
C LYS A 222 -0.14 -14.09 7.80
N ASP A 223 0.32 -14.45 6.61
CA ASP A 223 1.74 -14.65 6.31
C ASP A 223 2.49 -13.31 6.19
N PRO A 224 3.40 -12.98 7.14
CA PRO A 224 4.14 -11.72 7.09
C PRO A 224 5.17 -11.71 5.95
N ILE A 225 5.68 -12.87 5.52
CA ILE A 225 6.65 -12.96 4.42
C ILE A 225 5.95 -12.75 3.08
N GLU A 226 4.76 -13.32 2.90
CA GLU A 226 3.91 -13.04 1.74
C GLU A 226 3.54 -11.56 1.67
N ALA A 227 3.07 -10.98 2.79
CA ALA A 227 2.75 -9.57 2.89
C ALA A 227 3.94 -8.68 2.50
N LEU A 228 5.12 -8.90 3.07
CA LEU A 228 6.34 -8.14 2.75
C LEU A 228 6.73 -8.30 1.28
N SER A 229 6.59 -9.50 0.69
CA SER A 229 6.89 -9.70 -0.72
C SER A 229 5.99 -8.85 -1.62
N TYR A 230 4.67 -8.80 -1.38
CA TYR A 230 3.75 -8.00 -2.18
C TYR A 230 3.89 -6.49 -1.92
N ILE A 231 4.20 -6.07 -0.69
CA ILE A 231 4.56 -4.67 -0.40
C ILE A 231 5.77 -4.25 -1.22
N ILE A 232 6.84 -5.05 -1.21
CA ILE A 232 8.07 -4.76 -1.94
C ILE A 232 7.84 -4.77 -3.46
N PHE A 233 7.12 -5.75 -3.98
CA PHE A 233 6.75 -5.80 -5.41
C PHE A 233 5.94 -4.58 -5.85
N SER A 234 5.02 -4.12 -4.99
CA SER A 234 4.26 -2.89 -5.23
C SER A 234 5.18 -1.68 -5.24
N GLY A 235 6.07 -1.56 -4.26
CA GLY A 235 7.10 -0.51 -4.22
C GLY A 235 8.02 -0.53 -5.43
N ILE A 236 8.38 -1.69 -5.97
CA ILE A 236 9.16 -1.79 -7.21
C ILE A 236 8.35 -1.36 -8.44
N ASN A 237 7.05 -1.69 -8.47
CA ASN A 237 6.23 -1.42 -9.65
C ASN A 237 5.76 0.03 -9.76
N LEU A 238 5.50 0.67 -8.63
CA LEU A 238 5.06 2.07 -8.56
C LEU A 238 6.11 3.04 -9.10
N GLU A 239 5.65 4.17 -9.60
CA GLU A 239 6.52 5.30 -9.95
C GLU A 239 6.91 6.11 -8.71
N ASP A 240 8.00 6.89 -8.81
CA ASP A 240 8.42 7.77 -7.72
C ASP A 240 7.30 8.76 -7.36
N ASN A 241 7.03 8.89 -6.06
CA ASN A 241 5.98 9.76 -5.49
C ASN A 241 4.53 9.37 -5.83
N SER A 242 4.26 8.09 -6.11
CA SER A 242 2.92 7.57 -6.41
C SER A 242 2.34 6.67 -5.29
N ILE A 243 1.07 6.29 -5.41
CA ILE A 243 0.36 5.37 -4.51
C ILE A 243 -0.38 4.30 -5.32
N SER A 244 -0.48 3.07 -4.79
CA SER A 244 -1.22 1.98 -5.44
C SER A 244 -2.72 2.25 -5.50
N ASN A 245 -3.36 1.80 -6.58
CA ASN A 245 -4.82 1.81 -6.75
C ASN A 245 -5.52 0.55 -6.19
N TYR A 246 -4.74 -0.36 -5.59
CA TYR A 246 -5.19 -1.56 -4.87
C TYR A 246 -4.65 -1.55 -3.45
N THR A 247 -5.29 -2.31 -2.57
CA THR A 247 -4.83 -2.56 -1.21
C THR A 247 -4.15 -3.93 -1.10
N ILE A 248 -3.34 -4.11 -0.05
CA ILE A 248 -2.75 -5.38 0.34
C ILE A 248 -3.19 -5.70 1.77
N GLY A 249 -3.68 -6.92 1.99
CA GLY A 249 -3.94 -7.41 3.33
C GLY A 249 -4.96 -8.54 3.44
N PRO A 250 -5.39 -8.88 4.67
CA PRO A 250 -5.10 -8.15 5.92
C PRO A 250 -3.67 -8.38 6.43
N ILE A 251 -3.06 -7.33 6.98
CA ILE A 251 -1.69 -7.30 7.51
C ILE A 251 -1.71 -6.89 8.99
N ASN A 252 -0.95 -7.59 9.83
CA ASN A 252 -0.62 -7.11 11.16
C ASN A 252 0.81 -6.55 11.13
N ILE A 253 0.95 -5.23 11.23
CA ILE A 253 2.24 -4.52 11.12
C ILE A 253 3.27 -5.04 12.13
N ASN A 254 2.84 -5.42 13.35
CA ASN A 254 3.76 -5.92 14.38
C ASN A 254 4.47 -7.22 13.97
N ASN A 255 3.89 -7.98 13.04
CA ASN A 255 4.49 -9.23 12.55
C ASN A 255 5.53 -8.99 11.44
N LEU A 256 5.67 -7.76 10.94
CA LEU A 256 6.64 -7.42 9.88
C LEU A 256 8.05 -7.17 10.43
N GLY A 257 8.18 -6.98 11.75
CA GLY A 257 9.45 -6.71 12.42
C GLY A 257 10.14 -5.42 11.93
N ASP A 258 11.45 -5.36 12.07
CA ASP A 258 12.29 -4.23 11.67
C ASP A 258 12.22 -3.95 10.15
N THR A 259 11.73 -4.91 9.36
CA THR A 259 11.52 -4.72 7.92
C THR A 259 10.51 -3.60 7.64
N TYR A 260 9.52 -3.39 8.51
CA TYR A 260 8.54 -2.32 8.32
C TYR A 260 9.20 -0.94 8.35
N SER A 261 9.94 -0.64 9.41
CA SER A 261 10.67 0.62 9.56
C SER A 261 11.72 0.81 8.46
N LEU A 262 12.43 -0.26 8.10
CA LEU A 262 13.37 -0.24 6.98
C LEU A 262 12.69 0.17 5.67
N LEU A 263 11.50 -0.37 5.36
CA LEU A 263 10.79 -0.01 4.13
C LEU A 263 10.40 1.49 4.14
N GLU A 264 9.98 2.03 5.28
CA GLU A 264 9.69 3.46 5.42
C GLU A 264 10.93 4.33 5.17
N GLU A 265 12.08 3.92 5.70
CA GLU A 265 13.38 4.58 5.49
C GLU A 265 13.82 4.55 4.02
N ILE A 266 13.64 3.40 3.35
CA ILE A 266 13.98 3.24 1.93
C ILE A 266 13.06 4.09 1.03
N GLY A 267 11.82 4.36 1.47
CA GLY A 267 10.86 5.19 0.75
C GLY A 267 9.55 4.48 0.36
N ILE A 268 9.24 3.34 0.98
CA ILE A 268 7.95 2.62 0.81
C ILE A 268 7.14 2.78 2.10
N SER A 269 6.00 3.45 2.02
CA SER A 269 5.09 3.64 3.16
C SER A 269 3.78 2.87 2.97
N LEU A 270 3.24 2.35 4.07
CA LEU A 270 1.91 1.72 4.10
C LEU A 270 0.89 2.77 4.57
N ILE A 271 -0.14 3.00 3.77
CA ILE A 271 -1.26 3.90 4.11
C ILE A 271 -2.48 3.03 4.37
N GLU A 272 -2.95 2.99 5.62
CA GLU A 272 -4.13 2.20 5.96
C GLU A 272 -5.37 2.71 5.22
N SER A 273 -6.15 1.80 4.66
CA SER A 273 -7.43 2.10 4.04
C SER A 273 -8.53 2.28 5.09
N GLU A 274 -9.74 2.65 4.67
CA GLU A 274 -10.92 2.67 5.56
C GLU A 274 -11.22 1.28 6.15
N THR A 275 -10.83 0.20 5.45
CA THR A 275 -10.92 -1.16 5.97
C THR A 275 -9.66 -1.50 6.75
N LYS A 276 -9.82 -1.74 8.05
CA LYS A 276 -8.74 -2.05 8.98
C LYS A 276 -7.84 -3.17 8.49
N ASN A 277 -6.53 -3.01 8.68
CA ASN A 277 -5.48 -3.93 8.28
C ASN A 277 -5.30 -4.10 6.75
N LEU A 278 -5.99 -3.34 5.91
CA LEU A 278 -5.72 -3.26 4.47
C LEU A 278 -4.94 -1.97 4.18
N TYR A 279 -3.89 -2.07 3.38
CA TYR A 279 -2.96 -0.96 3.16
C TYR A 279 -2.76 -0.67 1.68
N TYR A 280 -2.85 0.60 1.30
CA TYR A 280 -2.27 1.10 0.06
C TYR A 280 -0.75 1.24 0.22
N ILE A 281 -0.02 1.06 -0.87
CA ILE A 281 1.43 1.20 -0.90
C ILE A 281 1.77 2.54 -1.55
N LYS A 282 2.49 3.39 -0.82
CA LYS A 282 3.01 4.66 -1.32
C LYS A 282 4.50 4.55 -1.54
N ARG A 283 4.96 4.96 -2.71
CA ARG A 283 6.38 5.01 -3.08
C ARG A 283 6.86 6.45 -3.12
N LYS A 284 7.99 6.74 -2.46
CA LYS A 284 8.83 7.93 -2.67
C LYS A 284 10.04 7.53 -3.53
N ILE A 285 10.97 8.45 -3.74
CA ILE A 285 12.28 8.12 -4.32
C ILE A 285 12.96 7.08 -3.44
N LEU A 286 13.33 5.93 -4.03
CA LEU A 286 13.97 4.83 -3.31
C LEU A 286 15.44 5.15 -3.00
N THR A 287 15.83 5.08 -1.74
CA THR A 287 17.20 5.33 -1.29
C THR A 287 17.98 4.04 -1.07
N GLN A 288 19.31 4.13 -1.19
CA GLN A 288 20.21 3.01 -0.89
C GLN A 288 20.14 2.60 0.59
N PHE A 289 20.46 1.34 0.89
CA PHE A 289 20.41 0.81 2.26
C PHE A 289 21.47 -0.27 2.52
N THR A 290 21.88 -0.39 3.78
CA THR A 290 22.76 -1.46 4.25
C THR A 290 22.07 -2.19 5.39
N ILE A 291 21.89 -3.50 5.23
CA ILE A 291 21.15 -4.31 6.20
C ILE A 291 21.84 -5.62 6.49
N SER A 292 21.46 -6.21 7.62
CA SER A 292 21.85 -7.56 7.99
C SER A 292 20.66 -8.33 8.51
N THR A 293 20.48 -9.57 8.05
CA THR A 293 19.41 -10.44 8.52
C THR A 293 19.63 -10.84 9.98
N GLY A 294 18.56 -11.18 10.69
CA GLY A 294 18.64 -11.58 12.09
C GLY A 294 17.42 -12.37 12.55
N TYR A 295 17.42 -12.71 13.84
CA TYR A 295 16.28 -13.34 14.50
C TYR A 295 15.22 -12.29 14.82
N PHE A 296 13.94 -12.62 14.61
CA PHE A 296 12.81 -11.73 14.87
C PHE A 296 12.90 -11.09 16.28
N PRO A 297 12.66 -9.76 16.45
CA PRO A 297 12.02 -8.83 15.51
C PRO A 297 12.90 -8.29 14.38
N LYS A 298 14.18 -8.67 14.32
CA LYS A 298 15.07 -8.25 13.22
C LYS A 298 14.59 -8.75 11.87
N ILE A 299 15.19 -8.19 10.82
CA ILE A 299 14.91 -8.52 9.42
C ILE A 299 14.94 -10.02 9.18
N TYR A 300 13.80 -10.57 8.72
CA TYR A 300 13.69 -11.97 8.37
C TYR A 300 14.70 -12.33 7.27
N THR A 301 15.45 -13.41 7.46
CA THR A 301 16.23 -13.98 6.36
C THR A 301 15.34 -14.30 5.14
N ASP A 302 14.06 -14.63 5.38
CA ASP A 302 13.10 -14.95 4.32
C ASP A 302 12.73 -13.80 3.39
N ILE A 303 12.92 -12.55 3.80
CA ILE A 303 12.63 -11.39 2.96
C ILE A 303 13.87 -10.84 2.24
N GLN A 304 15.05 -11.40 2.53
CA GLN A 304 16.33 -11.03 1.94
C GLN A 304 16.31 -11.00 0.40
N PRO A 305 15.74 -12.00 -0.33
CA PRO A 305 15.69 -11.94 -1.79
C PRO A 305 14.81 -10.81 -2.35
N PHE A 306 13.75 -10.43 -1.63
CA PHE A 306 12.89 -9.32 -2.04
C PHE A 306 13.56 -7.98 -1.79
N LEU A 307 14.31 -7.81 -0.70
CA LEU A 307 15.14 -6.62 -0.50
C LEU A 307 16.25 -6.51 -1.55
N ALA A 308 16.89 -7.63 -1.92
CA ALA A 308 17.86 -7.61 -3.00
C ALA A 308 17.22 -7.11 -4.31
N LEU A 309 16.02 -7.61 -4.62
CA LEU A 309 15.24 -7.14 -5.75
C LEU A 309 14.90 -5.64 -5.66
N LEU A 310 14.51 -5.13 -4.49
CA LEU A 310 14.26 -3.70 -4.25
C LEU A 310 15.52 -2.85 -4.46
N GLY A 311 16.69 -3.37 -4.04
CA GLY A 311 18.00 -2.75 -4.23
C GLY A 311 18.32 -2.46 -5.70
N LEU A 312 17.75 -3.21 -6.65
CA LEU A 312 17.92 -2.96 -8.09
C LEU A 312 17.27 -1.67 -8.59
N TYR A 313 16.42 -1.04 -7.77
CA TYR A 313 15.59 0.12 -8.13
C TYR A 313 15.91 1.37 -7.29
N VAL A 314 16.94 1.34 -6.44
CA VAL A 314 17.39 2.53 -5.71
C VAL A 314 18.00 3.55 -6.67
N LYS A 315 17.84 4.84 -6.36
CA LYS A 315 18.32 5.92 -7.24
C LYS A 315 19.80 6.19 -7.01
N ASN A 316 20.65 5.81 -7.98
CA ASN A 316 22.08 6.12 -8.03
C ASN A 316 22.82 5.86 -6.70
N GLY A 317 22.87 4.60 -6.29
CA GLY A 317 23.50 4.21 -5.03
C GLY A 317 23.86 2.73 -4.92
N LYS A 318 24.51 2.38 -3.80
CA LYS A 318 24.95 1.02 -3.48
C LYS A 318 24.16 0.46 -2.30
N THR A 319 23.58 -0.72 -2.49
CA THR A 319 22.85 -1.46 -1.45
C THR A 319 23.66 -2.68 -1.01
N THR A 320 23.83 -2.86 0.29
CA THR A 320 24.58 -3.99 0.87
C THR A 320 23.67 -4.84 1.75
N ILE A 321 23.66 -6.16 1.52
CA ILE A 321 22.83 -7.10 2.28
C ILE A 321 23.70 -8.22 2.83
N GLN A 322 23.83 -8.29 4.15
CA GLN A 322 24.56 -9.34 4.86
C GLN A 322 23.62 -10.41 5.43
N GLU A 323 23.85 -11.68 5.10
CA GLU A 323 23.10 -12.83 5.63
C GLU A 323 23.82 -13.46 6.83
N LYS A 324 23.11 -13.58 7.96
CA LYS A 324 23.65 -14.14 9.22
C LYS A 324 23.00 -15.45 9.64
N ILE A 325 21.90 -15.84 9.01
CA ILE A 325 21.09 -17.00 9.39
C ILE A 325 21.36 -18.18 8.44
N TRP A 326 21.46 -17.93 7.12
CA TRP A 326 21.65 -18.99 6.12
C TRP A 326 22.68 -18.63 5.04
N ASN A 327 23.91 -19.10 5.19
CA ASN A 327 25.04 -18.69 4.34
C ASN A 327 24.88 -18.96 2.82
N ASP A 328 24.14 -19.99 2.42
CA ASP A 328 23.97 -20.37 1.00
C ASP A 328 22.76 -19.68 0.31
N ARG A 329 22.22 -18.61 0.90
CA ARG A 329 20.94 -18.02 0.46
C ARG A 329 21.03 -17.21 -0.83
N PHE A 330 22.21 -16.79 -1.27
CA PHE A 330 22.37 -15.86 -2.41
C PHE A 330 22.32 -16.49 -3.81
N LYS A 331 21.98 -17.77 -3.94
CA LYS A 331 21.96 -18.45 -5.26
C LYS A 331 21.08 -17.73 -6.30
N TYR A 332 19.98 -17.12 -5.87
CA TYR A 332 19.08 -16.38 -6.76
C TYR A 332 19.73 -15.11 -7.35
N ALA A 333 20.75 -14.54 -6.72
CA ALA A 333 21.41 -13.33 -7.21
C ALA A 333 22.07 -13.56 -8.58
N ASN A 334 22.59 -14.76 -8.82
CA ASN A 334 23.10 -15.16 -10.15
C ASN A 334 22.00 -15.16 -11.22
N GLU A 335 20.78 -15.55 -10.86
CA GLU A 335 19.63 -15.53 -11.79
C GLU A 335 19.14 -14.10 -12.06
N LEU A 336 19.23 -13.20 -11.07
CA LEU A 336 18.94 -11.77 -11.27
C LEU A 336 20.01 -11.10 -12.15
N ASN A 337 21.29 -11.47 -12.00
CA ASN A 337 22.38 -10.96 -12.85
C ASN A 337 22.20 -11.29 -14.34
N LYS A 338 21.45 -12.35 -14.70
CA LYS A 338 21.10 -12.66 -16.09
C LYS A 338 20.24 -11.58 -16.77
N PHE A 339 19.69 -10.61 -16.03
CA PHE A 339 19.02 -9.42 -16.58
C PHE A 339 19.99 -8.25 -16.82
N GLY A 340 21.29 -8.42 -16.58
CA GLY A 340 22.31 -7.39 -16.80
C GLY A 340 22.53 -6.45 -15.61
N TYR A 341 21.99 -6.77 -14.44
CA TYR A 341 22.28 -6.07 -13.20
C TYR A 341 23.70 -6.39 -12.69
N ASN A 342 24.23 -5.50 -11.85
CA ASN A 342 25.49 -5.73 -11.15
C ASN A 342 25.25 -6.07 -9.67
N ILE A 343 25.17 -7.37 -9.38
CA ILE A 343 25.11 -7.92 -8.03
C ILE A 343 26.39 -8.72 -7.77
N GLU A 344 27.25 -8.20 -6.90
CA GLU A 344 28.45 -8.89 -6.43
C GLU A 344 28.10 -9.77 -5.23
N ILE A 345 28.59 -11.02 -5.22
CA ILE A 345 28.37 -11.97 -4.13
C ILE A 345 29.70 -12.23 -3.42
N ASN A 346 29.80 -11.81 -2.16
CA ASN A 346 31.00 -11.89 -1.33
C ASN A 346 30.70 -12.73 -0.08
N ASN A 347 30.95 -14.04 -0.14
CA ASN A 347 30.66 -15.01 0.93
C ASN A 347 29.23 -14.91 1.47
N ASN A 348 29.02 -14.19 2.58
CA ASN A 348 27.75 -14.01 3.25
C ASN A 348 27.14 -12.61 3.02
N GLU A 349 27.61 -11.89 2.02
CA GLU A 349 27.14 -10.55 1.67
C GLU A 349 26.89 -10.44 0.17
N ILE A 350 25.91 -9.62 -0.21
CA ILE A 350 25.76 -9.13 -1.59
C ILE A 350 25.84 -7.61 -1.64
N ILE A 351 26.42 -7.09 -2.72
CA ILE A 351 26.50 -5.66 -3.02
C ILE A 351 25.80 -5.43 -4.35
N ILE A 352 24.84 -4.52 -4.36
CA ILE A 352 24.05 -4.15 -5.53
C ILE A 352 24.39 -2.71 -5.87
N ASP A 353 24.97 -2.48 -7.04
CA ASP A 353 25.44 -1.16 -7.46
C ASP A 353 24.62 -0.64 -8.65
N THR A 354 23.78 0.36 -8.39
CA THR A 354 22.95 1.02 -9.42
C THR A 354 23.63 2.23 -10.06
N THR A 355 24.85 2.58 -9.61
CA THR A 355 25.67 3.64 -10.23
C THR A 355 26.38 3.16 -11.50
N LEU A 356 26.53 1.84 -11.63
CA LEU A 356 27.15 1.21 -12.78
C LEU A 356 26.12 1.01 -13.89
N GLU A 357 26.54 1.18 -15.15
CA GLU A 357 25.67 0.95 -16.30
C GLU A 357 25.19 -0.50 -16.30
N LYS A 358 23.88 -0.69 -16.52
CA LYS A 358 23.35 -2.03 -16.77
C LYS A 358 23.94 -2.55 -18.07
N ASN A 359 24.39 -3.79 -18.06
CA ASN A 359 24.69 -4.49 -19.30
C ASN A 359 23.36 -4.64 -20.06
N ILE A 360 23.17 -3.84 -21.11
CA ILE A 360 21.89 -3.78 -21.83
C ILE A 360 21.66 -5.12 -22.52
N ILE A 361 20.75 -5.92 -21.94
CA ILE A 361 20.21 -7.09 -22.62
C ILE A 361 18.96 -6.61 -23.37
N ASN A 362 18.94 -6.82 -24.69
CA ASN A 362 17.75 -6.55 -25.49
C ASN A 362 16.58 -7.36 -24.92
N LEU A 363 15.45 -6.72 -24.66
CA LEU A 363 14.25 -7.34 -24.10
C LEU A 363 13.79 -8.56 -24.93
N GLU A 364 14.00 -8.52 -26.25
CA GLU A 364 13.71 -9.64 -27.17
C GLU A 364 14.56 -10.89 -26.89
N ASN A 365 15.72 -10.74 -26.26
CA ASN A 365 16.59 -11.88 -25.90
C ASN A 365 16.21 -12.51 -24.55
N LEU A 366 15.48 -11.81 -23.66
CA LEU A 366 15.15 -12.34 -22.34
C LEU A 366 14.24 -13.57 -22.39
N GLU A 367 13.35 -13.68 -23.39
CA GLU A 367 12.48 -14.84 -23.58
C GLU A 367 13.28 -16.12 -23.95
N ASN A 368 14.51 -15.96 -24.47
CA ASN A 368 15.39 -17.06 -24.85
C ASN A 368 16.36 -17.49 -23.71
N ILE A 369 16.35 -16.79 -22.57
CA ILE A 369 17.21 -17.11 -21.42
C ILE A 369 16.50 -18.13 -20.51
N ASP A 370 17.22 -19.18 -20.14
CA ASP A 370 16.74 -20.14 -19.14
C ASP A 370 17.01 -19.63 -17.72
N PHE A 371 15.94 -19.25 -17.05
CA PHE A 371 15.90 -18.88 -15.64
C PHE A 371 15.55 -20.10 -14.78
N SER A 372 16.11 -20.19 -13.57
CA SER A 372 15.89 -21.31 -12.64
C SER A 372 15.57 -20.82 -11.23
N CYS A 373 14.47 -21.30 -10.65
CA CYS A 373 14.20 -21.09 -9.23
C CYS A 373 15.21 -21.86 -8.38
N THR A 374 16.00 -21.16 -7.58
CA THR A 374 17.01 -21.76 -6.68
C THR A 374 16.43 -22.20 -5.35
N ASP A 375 15.37 -21.53 -4.90
CA ASP A 375 14.64 -21.77 -3.67
C ASP A 375 13.25 -21.09 -3.74
N LEU A 376 12.44 -21.25 -2.70
CA LEU A 376 11.10 -20.69 -2.60
C LEU A 376 11.06 -19.16 -2.73
N ARG A 377 11.90 -18.43 -1.96
CA ARG A 377 11.81 -16.97 -1.86
C ARG A 377 12.60 -16.29 -2.98
N GLY A 378 13.78 -16.82 -3.30
CA GLY A 378 14.56 -16.40 -4.46
C GLY A 378 13.83 -16.65 -5.78
N GLY A 379 13.16 -17.79 -5.91
CA GLY A 379 12.31 -18.10 -7.06
C GLY A 379 11.13 -17.14 -7.23
N MET A 380 10.46 -16.76 -6.14
CA MET A 380 9.38 -15.77 -6.18
C MET A 380 9.87 -14.37 -6.59
N ALA A 381 11.05 -13.94 -6.09
CA ALA A 381 11.66 -12.67 -6.48
C ALA A 381 12.03 -12.66 -7.98
N LEU A 382 12.63 -13.74 -8.46
CA LEU A 382 12.95 -13.95 -9.87
C LEU A 382 11.71 -13.93 -10.76
N LEU A 383 10.66 -14.66 -10.39
CA LEU A 383 9.42 -14.72 -11.15
C LEU A 383 8.77 -13.34 -11.29
N PHE A 384 8.70 -12.56 -10.21
CA PHE A 384 8.18 -11.19 -10.30
C PHE A 384 8.99 -10.34 -11.28
N LEU A 385 10.32 -10.42 -11.24
CA LEU A 385 11.19 -9.68 -12.15
C LEU A 385 10.97 -10.10 -13.61
N MET A 386 10.92 -11.41 -13.88
CA MET A 386 10.59 -11.97 -15.20
C MET A 386 9.29 -11.38 -15.74
N ARG A 387 8.22 -11.41 -14.94
CA ARG A 387 6.90 -10.86 -15.35
C ARG A 387 6.94 -9.35 -15.55
N LYS A 388 7.66 -8.61 -14.72
CA LYS A 388 7.85 -7.15 -14.89
C LYS A 388 8.54 -6.81 -16.21
N TYR A 389 9.49 -7.64 -16.65
CA TYR A 389 10.16 -7.52 -17.95
C TYR A 389 9.38 -8.15 -19.12
N GLY A 390 8.16 -8.64 -18.88
CA GLY A 390 7.30 -9.20 -19.93
C GLY A 390 7.63 -10.64 -20.33
N VAL A 391 8.52 -11.32 -19.59
CA VAL A 391 8.89 -12.72 -19.88
C VAL A 391 7.72 -13.64 -19.52
N LYS A 392 7.20 -14.36 -20.52
CA LYS A 392 6.00 -15.19 -20.38
C LYS A 392 6.32 -16.61 -19.96
N LYS A 393 7.44 -17.16 -20.45
CA LYS A 393 7.93 -18.49 -20.06
C LYS A 393 8.09 -18.60 -18.54
N ASP A 394 7.80 -19.77 -18.00
CA ASP A 394 8.05 -20.09 -16.60
C ASP A 394 9.52 -20.44 -16.36
N PRO A 395 10.11 -20.04 -15.22
CA PRO A 395 11.44 -20.49 -14.85
C PRO A 395 11.43 -21.99 -14.55
N ASN A 396 12.58 -22.65 -14.78
CA ASN A 396 12.81 -24.01 -14.32
C ASN A 396 12.61 -24.10 -12.81
N ASN A 397 12.11 -25.26 -12.34
CA ASN A 397 11.84 -25.51 -10.91
C ASN A 397 10.83 -24.54 -10.26
N LYS A 398 9.91 -23.95 -11.03
CA LYS A 398 8.81 -23.10 -10.52
C LYS A 398 8.04 -23.71 -9.34
N HIS A 399 7.93 -25.04 -9.29
CA HIS A 399 7.30 -25.78 -8.18
C HIS A 399 7.88 -25.47 -6.79
N TYR A 400 9.08 -24.89 -6.67
CA TYR A 400 9.59 -24.38 -5.40
C TYR A 400 8.77 -23.22 -4.85
N ILE A 401 8.16 -22.40 -5.70
CA ILE A 401 7.29 -21.27 -5.32
C ILE A 401 5.97 -21.80 -4.73
N ASP A 402 5.40 -22.84 -5.34
CA ASP A 402 4.13 -23.48 -4.94
C ASP A 402 4.17 -24.09 -3.52
N ARG A 403 5.37 -24.23 -2.94
CA ARG A 403 5.59 -24.69 -1.57
C ARG A 403 5.29 -23.64 -0.51
N GLY A 404 5.11 -22.37 -0.89
CA GLY A 404 4.92 -21.28 0.07
C GLY A 404 4.09 -20.10 -0.40
N TYR A 405 3.67 -20.09 -1.67
CA TYR A 405 2.74 -19.11 -2.20
C TYR A 405 1.58 -19.78 -2.93
N TYR A 406 0.40 -19.20 -2.81
CA TYR A 406 -0.80 -19.60 -3.53
C TYR A 406 -1.35 -18.42 -4.32
N ASN A 407 -1.95 -18.66 -5.49
CA ASN A 407 -2.54 -17.62 -6.36
C ASN A 407 -1.59 -16.43 -6.65
N TYR A 408 -0.29 -16.69 -6.61
CA TYR A 408 0.70 -15.63 -6.64
C TYR A 408 0.84 -14.99 -8.01
N GLU A 409 0.55 -15.71 -9.09
CA GLU A 409 0.55 -15.14 -10.44
C GLU A 409 -0.54 -14.08 -10.60
N ASN A 410 -1.76 -14.36 -10.13
CA ASN A 410 -2.85 -13.37 -10.13
C ASN A 410 -2.51 -12.16 -9.25
N ASN A 411 -1.89 -12.37 -8.08
CA ASN A 411 -1.45 -11.28 -7.22
C ASN A 411 -0.34 -10.43 -7.88
N ILE A 412 0.64 -11.07 -8.52
CA ILE A 412 1.66 -10.38 -9.34
C ILE A 412 0.99 -9.61 -10.48
N GLN A 413 0.02 -10.21 -11.16
CA GLN A 413 -0.69 -9.59 -12.27
C GLN A 413 -1.42 -8.32 -11.80
N ILE A 414 -2.18 -8.38 -10.71
CA ILE A 414 -2.80 -7.19 -10.09
C ILE A 414 -1.76 -6.10 -9.83
N ILE A 415 -0.60 -6.46 -9.26
CA ILE A 415 0.48 -5.52 -8.96
C ILE A 415 1.05 -4.89 -10.23
N LEU A 416 1.30 -5.69 -11.28
CA LEU A 416 1.89 -5.25 -12.55
C LEU A 416 0.91 -4.49 -13.46
N GLU A 417 -0.39 -4.80 -13.37
CA GLU A 417 -1.48 -4.14 -14.10
C GLU A 417 -1.88 -2.79 -13.50
N ASN A 418 -1.23 -2.37 -12.41
CA ASN A 418 -1.24 -0.99 -11.92
C ASN A 418 -0.51 -0.06 -12.91
N LYS A 419 -1.05 0.04 -14.12
CA LYS A 419 -0.54 0.84 -15.23
C LYS A 419 -1.35 2.08 -15.51
N ASN A 420 -2.47 2.30 -14.81
CA ASN A 420 -3.21 3.54 -14.92
C ASN A 420 -3.90 3.82 -13.59
N ASN A 421 -3.81 5.05 -13.09
CA ASN A 421 -4.66 5.60 -12.04
C ASN A 421 -6.15 5.66 -12.50
N LEU A 422 -6.61 4.76 -13.37
CA LEU A 422 -7.94 4.76 -13.97
C LEU A 422 -8.92 3.99 -13.08
N PHE A 423 -9.70 4.72 -12.31
CA PHE A 423 -10.81 4.20 -11.53
C PHE A 423 -12.06 4.13 -12.42
N HIS A 424 -12.88 3.09 -12.22
CA HIS A 424 -14.16 2.92 -12.92
C HIS A 424 -15.33 3.19 -11.97
N ASN A 425 -16.42 3.77 -12.48
CA ASN A 425 -17.62 4.09 -11.70
C ASN A 425 -17.29 4.88 -10.41
N PHE A 426 -16.55 5.97 -10.58
CA PHE A 426 -16.02 6.75 -9.46
C PHE A 426 -17.04 7.78 -8.96
N ASP A 427 -17.18 7.91 -7.64
CA ASP A 427 -18.07 8.91 -7.03
C ASP A 427 -17.43 10.31 -7.08
N THR A 428 -17.99 11.19 -7.91
CA THR A 428 -17.49 12.55 -8.14
C THR A 428 -17.82 13.51 -7.00
N LYS A 429 -18.67 13.15 -6.03
CA LYS A 429 -19.00 14.04 -4.90
C LYS A 429 -17.76 14.47 -4.13
N CYS A 430 -16.78 13.58 -3.94
CA CYS A 430 -15.54 13.91 -3.25
C CYS A 430 -14.60 14.83 -4.04
N LEU A 431 -14.88 15.09 -5.32
CA LEU A 431 -14.09 15.97 -6.19
C LEU A 431 -14.60 17.41 -6.19
N SER A 432 -15.77 17.68 -5.61
CA SER A 432 -16.37 19.01 -5.52
C SER A 432 -16.45 19.47 -4.07
N ASN A 433 -16.08 20.71 -3.77
CA ASN A 433 -16.11 21.21 -2.40
C ASN A 433 -17.55 21.28 -1.83
N ILE A 434 -18.56 21.45 -2.69
CA ILE A 434 -19.97 21.42 -2.27
C ILE A 434 -20.51 20.01 -2.10
N LYS A 435 -19.74 18.98 -2.46
CA LYS A 435 -20.10 17.55 -2.36
C LYS A 435 -21.38 17.18 -3.14
N ILE A 436 -21.56 17.79 -4.32
CA ILE A 436 -22.68 17.52 -5.23
C ILE A 436 -22.14 16.94 -6.53
N GLY A 437 -22.70 15.79 -6.92
CA GLY A 437 -22.30 15.01 -8.08
C GLY A 437 -22.87 13.59 -8.02
N GLY A 438 -22.52 12.79 -9.01
CA GLY A 438 -22.82 11.35 -9.02
C GLY A 438 -21.64 10.54 -9.53
N ILE A 439 -21.87 9.61 -10.44
CA ILE A 439 -20.85 8.65 -10.88
C ILE A 439 -20.19 9.10 -12.18
N SER A 440 -18.85 9.14 -12.24
CA SER A 440 -18.13 9.18 -13.51
C SER A 440 -17.76 7.78 -13.96
N LYS A 441 -17.86 7.53 -15.27
CA LYS A 441 -17.47 6.26 -15.88
C LYS A 441 -16.01 5.93 -15.60
N TYR A 442 -15.14 6.94 -15.70
CA TYR A 442 -13.75 6.83 -15.37
C TYR A 442 -13.26 8.02 -14.51
N TYR A 443 -12.23 7.81 -13.69
CA TYR A 443 -11.52 8.85 -12.94
C TYR A 443 -10.02 8.57 -12.93
N THR A 444 -9.17 9.60 -12.93
CA THR A 444 -7.73 9.46 -12.71
C THR A 444 -7.11 10.71 -12.09
N GLU A 445 -5.96 10.54 -11.46
CA GLU A 445 -5.10 11.63 -10.99
C GLU A 445 -3.81 11.68 -11.82
N VAL A 446 -3.34 12.90 -12.10
CA VAL A 446 -2.11 13.18 -12.85
C VAL A 446 -1.17 14.04 -12.00
N PHE A 447 0.12 13.69 -11.96
CA PHE A 447 1.13 14.31 -11.10
C PHE A 447 2.28 14.93 -11.89
N SER A 448 2.40 14.61 -13.17
CA SER A 448 3.43 15.14 -14.07
C SER A 448 2.84 15.70 -15.38
N GLU A 449 3.63 16.51 -16.10
CA GLU A 449 3.31 16.93 -17.47
C GLU A 449 3.14 15.71 -18.41
N ALA A 450 3.98 14.70 -18.25
CA ALA A 450 3.90 13.46 -19.03
C ALA A 450 2.61 12.68 -18.75
N ASP A 451 2.12 12.68 -17.50
CA ASP A 451 0.84 12.06 -17.14
C ASP A 451 -0.32 12.77 -17.84
N ILE A 452 -0.31 14.11 -17.84
CA ILE A 452 -1.33 14.90 -18.53
C ILE A 452 -1.32 14.57 -20.02
N ILE A 453 -0.15 14.61 -20.67
CA ILE A 453 -0.04 14.34 -22.11
C ILE A 453 -0.50 12.92 -22.45
N SER A 454 -0.05 11.92 -21.68
CA SER A 454 -0.37 10.52 -21.94
C SER A 454 -1.87 10.21 -21.74
N VAL A 455 -2.48 10.69 -20.65
CA VAL A 455 -3.91 10.48 -20.38
C VAL A 455 -4.77 11.17 -21.45
N ILE A 456 -4.42 12.39 -21.84
CA ILE A 456 -5.17 13.15 -22.85
C ILE A 456 -5.05 12.50 -24.23
N SER A 457 -3.83 12.09 -24.62
CA SER A 457 -3.59 11.36 -25.86
C SER A 457 -4.36 10.02 -25.89
N TYR A 458 -4.39 9.31 -24.78
CA TYR A 458 -5.18 8.08 -24.63
C TYR A 458 -6.67 8.35 -24.82
N CYS A 459 -7.22 9.39 -24.19
CA CYS A 459 -8.63 9.74 -24.33
C CYS A 459 -8.99 10.09 -25.77
N LYS A 460 -8.17 10.87 -26.46
CA LYS A 460 -8.35 11.19 -27.89
C LYS A 460 -8.33 9.93 -28.75
N THR A 461 -7.32 9.07 -28.57
CA THR A 461 -7.15 7.82 -29.34
C THR A 461 -8.34 6.87 -29.14
N LYS A 462 -8.92 6.85 -27.94
CA LYS A 462 -10.07 5.99 -27.60
C LYS A 462 -11.43 6.68 -27.76
N ASN A 463 -11.45 7.93 -28.23
CA ASN A 463 -12.65 8.76 -28.30
C ASN A 463 -13.43 8.80 -26.96
N ILE A 464 -12.70 8.90 -25.85
CA ILE A 464 -13.27 9.02 -24.50
C ILE A 464 -13.41 10.51 -24.18
N LYS A 465 -14.63 10.95 -23.83
CA LYS A 465 -14.85 12.30 -23.31
C LYS A 465 -14.08 12.48 -22.01
N TYR A 466 -13.41 13.61 -21.81
CA TYR A 466 -12.66 13.87 -20.58
C TYR A 466 -12.85 15.29 -20.06
N LYS A 467 -12.68 15.47 -18.75
CA LYS A 467 -12.65 16.79 -18.09
C LYS A 467 -11.49 16.84 -17.11
N LEU A 468 -10.58 17.80 -17.31
CA LEU A 468 -9.53 18.09 -16.35
C LEU A 468 -10.02 19.11 -15.31
N ILE A 469 -9.84 18.78 -14.04
CA ILE A 469 -10.23 19.62 -12.91
C ILE A 469 -9.03 19.92 -12.02
N GLY A 470 -9.06 21.08 -11.36
CA GLY A 470 -8.15 21.41 -10.26
C GLY A 470 -8.71 20.91 -8.93
N TYR A 471 -8.81 21.82 -7.95
CA TYR A 471 -9.21 21.47 -6.58
C TYR A 471 -10.73 21.23 -6.37
N GLY A 472 -11.58 21.60 -7.33
CA GLY A 472 -13.03 21.36 -7.20
C GLY A 472 -13.84 22.43 -6.47
N ASN A 473 -13.27 23.62 -6.20
CA ASN A 473 -13.95 24.70 -5.46
C ASN A 473 -14.96 25.51 -6.28
N ASN A 474 -14.99 25.33 -7.60
CA ASN A 474 -15.83 26.10 -8.52
C ASN A 474 -16.58 25.21 -9.52
N CYS A 475 -16.74 23.92 -9.22
CA CYS A 475 -17.44 23.00 -10.10
C CYS A 475 -18.21 21.94 -9.32
N TYR A 476 -19.26 21.42 -9.93
CA TYR A 476 -20.06 20.30 -9.45
C TYR A 476 -20.46 19.43 -10.65
N PHE A 477 -20.92 18.21 -10.40
CA PHE A 477 -21.06 17.19 -11.44
C PHE A 477 -22.52 16.79 -11.68
N CYS A 478 -22.80 16.28 -12.86
CA CYS A 478 -24.03 15.56 -13.15
C CYS A 478 -24.13 14.23 -12.37
N GLU A 479 -25.32 13.63 -12.35
CA GLU A 479 -25.56 12.34 -11.68
C GLU A 479 -24.80 11.18 -12.35
N TYR A 480 -24.56 11.27 -13.66
CA TYR A 480 -23.72 10.31 -14.39
C TYR A 480 -22.93 11.00 -15.50
N TYR A 481 -21.60 10.94 -15.41
CA TYR A 481 -20.66 11.46 -16.41
C TYR A 481 -20.07 10.32 -17.25
N ASP A 482 -20.45 10.23 -18.53
CA ASP A 482 -19.98 9.22 -19.49
C ASP A 482 -18.61 9.60 -20.06
N GLY A 483 -17.61 9.67 -19.18
CA GLY A 483 -16.27 10.08 -19.54
C GLY A 483 -15.26 9.93 -18.40
N LEU A 484 -14.04 10.42 -18.64
CA LEU A 484 -12.95 10.48 -17.68
C LEU A 484 -12.88 11.83 -16.97
N ILE A 485 -12.95 11.82 -15.64
CA ILE A 485 -12.57 12.97 -14.83
C ILE A 485 -11.09 12.86 -14.47
N ILE A 486 -10.31 13.90 -14.75
CA ILE A 486 -8.86 13.95 -14.53
C ILE A 486 -8.57 15.01 -13.46
N LYS A 487 -8.11 14.60 -12.28
CA LYS A 487 -7.68 15.54 -11.24
C LYS A 487 -6.21 15.90 -11.42
N ASN A 488 -5.95 17.18 -11.63
CA ASN A 488 -4.60 17.69 -11.84
C ASN A 488 -3.90 18.01 -10.52
N ASN A 489 -2.96 17.14 -10.16
CA ASN A 489 -2.04 17.29 -9.03
C ASN A 489 -0.60 17.59 -9.51
N HIS A 490 -0.41 18.03 -10.76
CA HIS A 490 0.91 18.38 -11.27
C HIS A 490 1.49 19.57 -10.50
N SER A 491 2.47 19.29 -9.64
CA SER A 491 3.00 20.26 -8.69
C SER A 491 4.51 20.43 -8.83
N ASN A 492 4.95 21.48 -9.52
CA ASN A 492 6.35 21.88 -9.59
C ASN A 492 6.49 23.41 -9.59
N ILE A 493 7.50 23.93 -8.89
CA ILE A 493 7.88 25.35 -8.91
C ILE A 493 9.35 25.42 -9.27
N HIS A 494 9.64 26.05 -10.39
CA HIS A 494 10.99 26.43 -10.78
C HIS A 494 11.14 27.94 -10.70
N TYR A 495 12.35 28.39 -10.40
CA TYR A 495 12.67 29.81 -10.52
C TYR A 495 14.07 30.01 -11.07
N TYR A 496 14.29 31.14 -11.71
CA TYR A 496 15.61 31.65 -12.08
C TYR A 496 15.71 33.12 -11.71
N THR A 497 16.93 33.64 -11.65
CA THR A 497 17.19 35.05 -11.33
C THR A 497 17.89 35.75 -12.48
N ASP A 498 17.50 36.99 -12.77
CA ASP A 498 18.27 37.85 -13.67
C ASP A 498 19.50 38.47 -12.96
N GLU A 499 20.31 39.21 -13.72
CA GLU A 499 21.51 39.91 -13.21
C GLU A 499 21.19 40.92 -12.09
N LYS A 500 19.94 41.41 -12.02
CA LYS A 500 19.44 42.32 -10.98
C LYS A 500 18.81 41.59 -9.80
N LYS A 501 18.91 40.24 -9.76
CA LYS A 501 18.32 39.35 -8.73
C LYS A 501 16.80 39.41 -8.66
N ASN A 502 16.12 39.71 -9.77
CA ASN A 502 14.67 39.50 -9.86
C ASN A 502 14.40 38.02 -10.11
N TYR A 503 13.44 37.45 -9.38
CA TYR A 503 13.03 36.06 -9.52
C TYR A 503 11.91 35.95 -10.55
N TYR A 504 12.05 34.98 -11.45
CA TYR A 504 11.05 34.57 -12.42
C TYR A 504 10.60 33.17 -12.05
N PHE A 505 9.29 32.95 -11.92
CA PHE A 505 8.75 31.67 -11.47
C PHE A 505 8.06 30.95 -12.62
N THR A 506 8.38 29.68 -12.82
CA THR A 506 7.59 28.75 -13.64
C THR A 506 6.85 27.81 -12.71
N VAL A 507 5.53 27.79 -12.79
CA VAL A 507 4.67 27.15 -11.79
C VAL A 507 3.67 26.23 -12.48
N SER A 508 3.67 24.96 -12.11
CA SER A 508 2.73 23.97 -12.63
C SER A 508 1.27 24.31 -12.29
N SER A 509 0.38 24.00 -13.21
CA SER A 509 -1.06 24.27 -13.15
C SER A 509 -1.79 23.61 -11.99
N GLY A 510 -1.26 22.52 -11.42
CA GLY A 510 -1.85 21.78 -10.29
C GLY A 510 -1.52 22.34 -8.91
N ILE A 511 -0.58 23.29 -8.80
CA ILE A 511 -0.23 23.93 -7.52
C ILE A 511 -1.37 24.79 -7.01
N THR A 512 -1.68 24.74 -5.72
CA THR A 512 -2.69 25.64 -5.15
C THR A 512 -2.20 27.08 -5.14
N LEU A 513 -3.10 28.02 -5.41
CA LEU A 513 -2.75 29.44 -5.42
C LEU A 513 -2.17 29.89 -4.06
N LEU A 514 -2.71 29.36 -2.96
CA LEU A 514 -2.20 29.63 -1.61
C LEU A 514 -0.78 29.10 -1.40
N ASP A 515 -0.47 27.88 -1.84
CA ASP A 515 0.88 27.31 -1.72
C ASP A 515 1.90 28.14 -2.49
N PHE A 516 1.54 28.59 -3.69
CA PHE A 516 2.39 29.48 -4.48
C PHE A 516 2.60 30.84 -3.78
N ILE A 517 1.54 31.45 -3.25
CA ILE A 517 1.63 32.72 -2.50
C ILE A 517 2.55 32.58 -1.27
N LEU A 518 2.39 31.50 -0.49
CA LEU A 518 3.23 31.20 0.66
C LEU A 518 4.68 30.90 0.26
N TYR A 519 4.90 30.33 -0.92
CA TYR A 519 6.24 30.08 -1.44
C TYR A 519 6.96 31.38 -1.78
N VAL A 520 6.33 32.25 -2.58
CA VAL A 520 6.95 33.50 -3.04
C VAL A 520 7.08 34.56 -1.93
N SER A 521 6.22 34.50 -0.89
CA SER A 521 6.31 35.42 0.26
C SER A 521 7.64 35.27 1.02
N LYS A 522 8.23 34.07 1.03
CA LYS A 522 9.54 33.80 1.63
C LYS A 522 10.67 34.59 0.97
N PHE A 523 10.50 34.92 -0.31
CA PHE A 523 11.45 35.69 -1.11
C PHE A 523 11.11 37.21 -1.12
N GLY A 524 10.05 37.63 -0.41
CA GLY A 524 9.65 39.03 -0.32
C GLY A 524 8.72 39.51 -1.45
N TYR A 525 8.03 38.59 -2.13
CA TYR A 525 7.02 38.92 -3.13
C TYR A 525 5.62 38.90 -2.50
N ASP A 526 4.86 39.99 -2.65
CA ASP A 526 3.55 40.16 -2.03
C ASP A 526 2.42 39.85 -3.02
N LEU A 527 1.87 38.64 -2.94
CA LEU A 527 0.63 38.24 -3.60
C LEU A 527 -0.51 38.04 -2.59
N SER A 528 -0.43 38.65 -1.41
CA SER A 528 -1.35 38.40 -0.31
C SER A 528 -2.82 38.65 -0.66
N SER A 529 -3.11 39.62 -1.54
CA SER A 529 -4.46 39.94 -2.05
C SER A 529 -5.17 38.72 -2.66
N LEU A 530 -4.43 37.75 -3.19
CA LEU A 530 -5.00 36.55 -3.83
C LEU A 530 -5.16 35.37 -2.86
N ALA A 531 -4.64 35.44 -1.62
CA ALA A 531 -4.58 34.31 -0.69
C ALA A 531 -5.96 33.75 -0.29
N GLY A 532 -7.00 34.59 -0.37
CA GLY A 532 -8.37 34.19 -0.10
C GLY A 532 -9.06 33.46 -1.25
N ILE A 533 -8.43 33.28 -2.41
CA ILE A 533 -9.01 32.59 -3.56
C ILE A 533 -8.66 31.10 -3.47
N PRO A 534 -9.65 30.21 -3.42
CA PRO A 534 -9.42 28.77 -3.36
C PRO A 534 -9.20 28.22 -4.77
N GLY A 535 -8.32 27.23 -4.93
CA GLY A 535 -8.07 26.58 -6.22
C GLY A 535 -6.60 26.54 -6.63
N THR A 536 -6.35 26.00 -7.83
CA THR A 536 -5.01 25.84 -8.39
C THR A 536 -4.64 26.99 -9.31
N ILE A 537 -3.34 27.14 -9.62
CA ILE A 537 -2.81 28.11 -10.58
C ILE A 537 -3.53 27.96 -11.92
N GLY A 538 -3.64 26.74 -12.46
CA GLY A 538 -4.34 26.49 -13.72
C GLY A 538 -5.81 26.94 -13.69
N ALA A 539 -6.53 26.67 -12.60
CA ALA A 539 -7.91 27.10 -12.44
C ALA A 539 -8.03 28.63 -12.31
N ALA A 540 -7.08 29.27 -11.61
CA ALA A 540 -7.04 30.72 -11.43
C ALA A 540 -6.81 31.43 -12.78
N ILE A 541 -5.97 30.86 -13.65
CA ILE A 541 -5.72 31.34 -15.02
C ILE A 541 -6.96 31.15 -15.89
N TYR A 542 -7.50 29.92 -15.90
CA TYR A 542 -8.70 29.58 -16.67
C TYR A 542 -9.85 30.56 -16.39
N GLY A 543 -10.03 30.95 -15.13
CA GLY A 543 -11.09 31.85 -14.70
C GLY A 543 -10.71 33.33 -14.54
N ASN A 544 -9.48 33.77 -14.87
CA ASN A 544 -8.94 35.08 -14.46
C ASN A 544 -9.35 35.47 -13.02
N ALA A 545 -8.93 34.66 -12.05
CA ALA A 545 -9.32 34.87 -10.66
C ALA A 545 -8.77 36.19 -10.12
N GLY A 546 -9.50 36.82 -9.19
CA GLY A 546 -9.09 38.09 -8.62
C GLY A 546 -9.74 38.40 -7.28
N ALA A 547 -9.04 39.14 -6.44
CA ALA A 547 -9.51 39.58 -5.12
C ALA A 547 -8.71 40.79 -4.64
N TYR A 548 -9.36 41.66 -3.85
CA TYR A 548 -8.74 42.83 -3.23
C TYR A 548 -7.90 43.70 -4.20
N GLY A 549 -8.41 43.92 -5.42
CA GLY A 549 -7.78 44.77 -6.43
C GLY A 549 -6.68 44.12 -7.27
N MET A 550 -6.38 42.84 -7.04
CA MET A 550 -5.41 42.07 -7.82
C MET A 550 -6.09 40.96 -8.62
N GLU A 551 -5.66 40.74 -9.86
CA GLU A 551 -6.13 39.67 -10.75
C GLU A 551 -4.97 38.86 -11.33
N ILE A 552 -5.23 37.61 -11.73
CA ILE A 552 -4.21 36.72 -12.30
C ILE A 552 -3.58 37.31 -13.58
N CYS A 553 -4.36 37.98 -14.42
CA CYS A 553 -3.85 38.61 -15.63
C CYS A 553 -2.76 39.67 -15.39
N GLN A 554 -2.64 40.21 -14.16
CA GLN A 554 -1.65 41.23 -13.83
C GLN A 554 -0.27 40.64 -13.47
N ILE A 555 -0.20 39.34 -13.16
CA ILE A 555 1.03 38.70 -12.68
C ILE A 555 1.60 37.66 -13.65
N ILE A 556 0.83 37.26 -14.65
CA ILE A 556 1.25 36.23 -15.62
C ILE A 556 1.93 36.87 -16.82
N GLU A 557 3.06 36.30 -17.21
CA GLU A 557 3.77 36.66 -18.43
C GLU A 557 3.34 35.77 -19.60
N SER A 558 3.38 34.45 -19.41
CA SER A 558 2.98 33.46 -20.40
C SER A 558 2.54 32.14 -19.75
N CYS A 559 1.95 31.24 -20.53
CA CYS A 559 1.60 29.88 -20.11
C CYS A 559 1.96 28.88 -21.18
N ARG A 560 2.43 27.70 -20.78
CA ARG A 560 2.50 26.53 -21.67
C ARG A 560 1.19 25.79 -21.63
N ILE A 561 0.68 25.44 -22.80
CA ILE A 561 -0.56 24.68 -22.95
C ILE A 561 -0.37 23.45 -23.84
N LEU A 562 -1.14 22.41 -23.58
CA LEU A 562 -1.34 21.28 -24.49
C LEU A 562 -2.55 21.57 -25.37
N SER A 563 -2.33 21.81 -26.66
CA SER A 563 -3.36 22.05 -27.67
C SER A 563 -3.09 21.20 -28.91
N ASN A 564 -4.08 20.43 -29.36
CA ASN A 564 -3.96 19.56 -30.54
C ASN A 564 -2.70 18.69 -30.57
N ASP A 565 -2.30 18.15 -29.40
CA ASP A 565 -1.11 17.29 -29.21
C ASP A 565 0.24 18.01 -29.30
N PHE A 566 0.22 19.34 -29.41
CA PHE A 566 1.40 20.20 -29.35
C PHE A 566 1.43 20.98 -28.04
N ILE A 567 2.65 21.19 -27.53
CA ILE A 567 2.89 22.14 -26.45
C ILE A 567 3.17 23.50 -27.07
N LEU A 568 2.33 24.47 -26.74
CA LEU A 568 2.44 25.85 -27.23
C LEU A 568 2.65 26.79 -26.04
N GLU A 569 3.45 27.83 -26.23
CA GLU A 569 3.54 28.94 -25.29
C GLU A 569 2.62 30.08 -25.74
N ILE A 570 1.77 30.56 -24.84
CA ILE A 570 0.84 31.66 -25.09
C ILE A 570 1.22 32.81 -24.16
N ASN A 571 1.45 34.00 -24.73
CA ASN A 571 1.75 35.20 -23.97
C ASN A 571 0.48 35.83 -23.38
N ASN A 572 0.62 36.64 -22.33
CA ASN A 572 -0.50 37.29 -21.65
C ASN A 572 -1.46 38.03 -22.61
N SER A 573 -0.92 38.76 -23.59
CA SER A 573 -1.70 39.49 -24.61
C SER A 573 -2.63 38.58 -25.42
N ASP A 574 -2.23 37.34 -25.64
CA ASP A 574 -2.95 36.36 -26.45
C ASP A 574 -3.94 35.52 -25.62
N MET A 575 -3.88 35.61 -24.29
CA MET A 575 -4.82 34.93 -23.39
C MET A 575 -6.21 35.59 -23.36
N LYS A 576 -6.36 36.79 -23.94
CA LYS A 576 -7.63 37.54 -24.06
C LYS A 576 -8.41 37.61 -22.73
N PHE A 577 -7.73 37.96 -21.64
CA PHE A 577 -8.35 38.03 -20.32
C PHE A 577 -9.52 39.02 -20.28
N GLN A 578 -10.60 38.61 -19.63
CA GLN A 578 -11.76 39.46 -19.32
C GLN A 578 -12.21 39.19 -17.88
N TYR A 579 -13.21 39.94 -17.40
CA TYR A 579 -13.76 39.70 -16.07
C TYR A 579 -14.27 38.25 -15.92
N ARG A 580 -13.59 37.50 -15.05
CA ARG A 580 -13.87 36.07 -14.79
C ARG A 580 -13.87 35.20 -16.05
N ASN A 581 -13.00 35.52 -17.00
CA ASN A 581 -12.89 34.80 -18.26
C ASN A 581 -11.48 34.86 -18.86
N SER A 582 -11.16 33.87 -19.69
CA SER A 582 -9.94 33.79 -20.49
C SER A 582 -10.25 33.08 -21.81
N ILE A 583 -9.32 33.13 -22.77
CA ILE A 583 -9.43 32.38 -24.03
C ILE A 583 -9.61 30.87 -23.78
N PHE A 584 -9.00 30.33 -22.72
CA PHE A 584 -9.11 28.91 -22.35
C PHE A 584 -10.53 28.50 -22.00
N LYS A 585 -11.32 29.41 -21.43
CA LYS A 585 -12.72 29.19 -21.04
C LYS A 585 -13.70 29.49 -22.18
N ILE A 586 -13.37 30.43 -23.08
CA ILE A 586 -14.26 30.86 -24.17
C ILE A 586 -14.11 29.95 -25.39
N GLU A 587 -12.88 29.72 -25.82
CA GLU A 587 -12.54 29.03 -27.08
C GLU A 587 -12.05 27.59 -26.84
N ASN A 588 -11.92 27.15 -25.57
CA ASN A 588 -11.43 25.82 -25.19
C ASN A 588 -10.08 25.47 -25.87
N THR A 589 -9.16 26.43 -25.90
CA THR A 589 -7.91 26.37 -26.71
C THR A 589 -6.91 25.32 -26.28
N GLY A 590 -7.00 24.76 -25.07
CA GLY A 590 -6.13 23.69 -24.59
C GLY A 590 -6.07 23.57 -23.08
N ILE A 591 -5.21 22.67 -22.60
CA ILE A 591 -4.98 22.41 -21.17
C ILE A 591 -3.74 23.18 -20.71
N ILE A 592 -3.87 24.00 -19.68
CA ILE A 592 -2.76 24.73 -19.08
C ILE A 592 -1.84 23.75 -18.35
N LEU A 593 -0.57 23.72 -18.70
CA LEU A 593 0.45 22.86 -18.08
C LEU A 593 1.16 23.59 -16.95
N ASP A 594 1.66 24.79 -17.23
CA ASP A 594 2.37 25.66 -16.30
C ASP A 594 2.31 27.12 -16.77
N ALA A 595 2.68 28.03 -15.86
CA ALA A 595 2.68 29.47 -16.09
C ALA A 595 4.02 30.09 -15.70
N LYS A 596 4.49 31.03 -16.53
CA LYS A 596 5.55 31.96 -16.17
C LYS A 596 4.92 33.17 -15.48
N ILE A 597 5.34 33.42 -14.26
CA ILE A 597 4.80 34.47 -13.39
C ILE A 597 5.92 35.44 -13.06
N TYR A 598 5.65 36.72 -13.32
CA TYR A 598 6.53 37.83 -12.97
C TYR A 598 5.92 38.63 -11.83
N ILE A 599 6.71 38.84 -10.78
CA ILE A 599 6.26 39.59 -9.60
C ILE A 599 7.36 40.60 -9.25
N THR A 600 6.97 41.84 -8.99
CA THR A 600 7.89 42.85 -8.47
C THR A 600 8.10 42.66 -6.99
N LYS A 601 9.33 42.84 -6.52
CA LYS A 601 9.64 42.71 -5.09
C LYS A 601 8.86 43.73 -4.28
N SER A 602 8.33 43.31 -3.14
CA SER A 602 7.59 44.20 -2.25
C SER A 602 8.55 45.06 -1.42
N GLU A 603 8.12 46.28 -1.09
CA GLU A 603 8.82 47.17 -0.15
C GLU A 603 8.68 46.72 1.30
N ILE A 604 7.66 45.90 1.60
CA ILE A 604 7.41 45.37 2.95
C ILE A 604 8.11 44.03 3.18
N SER A 605 8.47 43.74 4.43
CA SER A 605 9.22 42.55 4.79
C SER A 605 8.39 41.26 4.59
N PRO A 606 9.04 40.10 4.35
CA PRO A 606 8.37 38.79 4.36
C PRO A 606 7.50 38.51 5.59
N TYR A 607 7.85 39.06 6.75
CA TYR A 607 7.04 38.96 7.97
C TYR A 607 5.71 39.70 7.84
N GLU A 608 5.73 40.95 7.34
CA GLU A 608 4.52 41.75 7.12
C GLU A 608 3.64 41.15 6.01
N ILE A 609 4.23 40.59 4.95
CA ILE A 609 3.48 39.87 3.90
C ILE A 609 2.73 38.67 4.51
N ASN A 610 3.41 37.86 5.33
CA ASN A 610 2.78 36.72 5.99
C ASN A 610 1.67 37.14 6.96
N LYS A 611 1.82 38.30 7.63
CA LYS A 611 0.77 38.87 8.48
C LYS A 611 -0.46 39.27 7.66
N LYS A 612 -0.28 39.89 6.49
CA LYS A 612 -1.38 40.19 5.55
C LYS A 612 -2.10 38.91 5.08
N ILE A 613 -1.34 37.89 4.66
CA ILE A 613 -1.90 36.60 4.24
C ILE A 613 -2.79 36.00 5.34
N LYS A 614 -2.28 35.93 6.58
CA LYS A 614 -3.04 35.42 7.73
C LYS A 614 -4.32 36.23 8.00
N ASN A 615 -4.25 37.56 7.88
CA ASN A 615 -5.41 38.42 8.08
C ASN A 615 -6.50 38.15 7.01
N ILE A 616 -6.11 38.06 5.74
CA ILE A 616 -7.03 37.78 4.63
C ILE A 616 -7.69 36.40 4.80
N LEU A 617 -6.91 35.38 5.15
CA LEU A 617 -7.45 34.04 5.41
C LEU A 617 -8.41 34.02 6.61
N SER A 618 -8.08 34.75 7.69
CA SER A 618 -8.96 34.89 8.86
C SER A 618 -10.30 35.55 8.48
N ILE A 619 -10.27 36.65 7.73
CA ILE A 619 -11.48 37.34 7.26
C ILE A 619 -12.32 36.42 6.37
N ARG A 620 -11.69 35.67 5.46
CA ARG A 620 -12.39 34.69 4.60
C ARG A 620 -13.08 33.63 5.45
N ASN A 621 -12.34 32.96 6.31
CA ASN A 621 -12.81 31.81 7.08
C ASN A 621 -13.92 32.19 8.08
N ASN A 622 -13.91 33.42 8.58
CA ASN A 622 -15.00 33.95 9.43
C ASN A 622 -16.28 34.27 8.64
N ARG A 623 -16.18 34.51 7.33
CA ARG A 623 -17.33 34.89 6.48
C ARG A 623 -17.93 33.71 5.73
N ILE A 624 -17.09 32.78 5.28
CA ILE A 624 -17.47 31.71 4.34
C ILE A 624 -16.96 30.37 4.88
N PRO A 625 -17.83 29.36 5.03
CA PRO A 625 -17.41 28.00 5.38
C PRO A 625 -16.37 27.45 4.41
N THR A 626 -15.44 26.65 4.92
CA THR A 626 -14.39 26.04 4.09
C THR A 626 -14.87 24.83 3.30
N GLU A 627 -15.91 24.14 3.76
CA GLU A 627 -16.48 22.95 3.14
C GLU A 627 -17.94 23.14 2.76
N ASN A 628 -18.47 22.21 1.97
CA ASN A 628 -19.88 22.11 1.58
C ASN A 628 -20.42 23.35 0.87
N THR A 629 -19.55 24.17 0.31
CA THR A 629 -19.90 25.37 -0.45
C THR A 629 -19.11 25.41 -1.74
N LEU A 630 -19.64 26.11 -2.73
CA LEU A 630 -18.84 26.62 -3.83
C LEU A 630 -18.37 28.04 -3.48
N GLY A 631 -17.45 28.58 -4.29
CA GLY A 631 -17.25 30.03 -4.35
C GLY A 631 -18.55 30.78 -4.69
N SER A 632 -18.43 32.06 -5.05
CA SER A 632 -19.60 32.83 -5.51
C SER A 632 -20.31 32.10 -6.63
N ILE A 633 -21.63 31.89 -6.49
CA ILE A 633 -22.42 31.14 -7.47
C ILE A 633 -22.58 31.92 -8.76
N PHE A 634 -22.85 33.23 -8.64
CA PHE A 634 -23.07 34.14 -9.75
C PHE A 634 -21.95 35.17 -9.90
N LYS A 635 -21.62 35.50 -11.16
CA LYS A 635 -20.71 36.58 -11.50
C LYS A 635 -21.36 37.93 -11.22
N ASN A 636 -20.56 38.92 -10.83
CA ASN A 636 -21.02 40.31 -10.84
C ASN A 636 -21.26 40.78 -12.28
N ILE A 637 -22.15 41.75 -12.45
CA ILE A 637 -22.46 42.33 -13.76
C ILE A 637 -21.60 43.57 -13.94
N ILE A 638 -21.03 43.73 -15.13
CA ILE A 638 -20.33 44.94 -15.55
C ILE A 638 -21.20 45.61 -16.60
N LYS A 639 -21.68 46.83 -16.32
CA LYS A 639 -22.49 47.63 -17.23
C LYS A 639 -21.99 49.07 -17.19
N ASN A 640 -21.58 49.62 -18.32
CA ASN A 640 -21.03 50.99 -18.43
C ASN A 640 -19.90 51.27 -17.41
N ASP A 641 -18.96 50.32 -17.27
CA ASP A 641 -17.86 50.35 -16.27
C ASP A 641 -18.29 50.37 -14.79
N GLU A 642 -19.59 50.29 -14.51
CA GLU A 642 -20.11 50.10 -13.16
C GLU A 642 -20.30 48.63 -12.84
N LYS A 643 -19.88 48.25 -11.63
CA LYS A 643 -19.99 46.88 -11.12
C LYS A 643 -21.24 46.73 -10.26
N ILE A 644 -22.22 46.02 -10.79
CA ILE A 644 -23.41 45.61 -10.03
C ILE A 644 -23.09 44.27 -9.36
N TYR A 645 -23.12 44.28 -8.03
CA TYR A 645 -22.78 43.11 -7.25
C TYR A 645 -23.91 42.09 -7.24
N ALA A 646 -23.65 40.85 -7.67
CA ALA A 646 -24.67 39.79 -7.71
C ALA A 646 -25.27 39.53 -6.33
N TRP A 647 -24.45 39.60 -5.27
CA TRP A 647 -24.95 39.40 -3.91
C TRP A 647 -26.03 40.41 -3.52
N LYS A 648 -26.02 41.66 -4.03
CA LYS A 648 -27.05 42.66 -3.72
C LYS A 648 -28.40 42.27 -4.32
N LEU A 649 -28.41 41.87 -5.58
CA LEU A 649 -29.62 41.43 -6.28
C LEU A 649 -30.25 40.20 -5.60
N ILE A 650 -29.41 39.25 -5.15
CA ILE A 650 -29.89 38.06 -4.44
C ILE A 650 -30.41 38.42 -3.04
N ASP A 651 -29.81 39.43 -2.40
CA ASP A 651 -30.22 39.90 -1.07
C ASP A 651 -31.65 40.48 -1.09
N GLU A 652 -32.01 41.19 -2.15
CA GLU A 652 -33.34 41.77 -2.36
C GLU A 652 -34.45 40.70 -2.46
N LEU A 653 -34.08 39.45 -2.79
CA LEU A 653 -35.00 38.31 -2.78
C LEU A 653 -35.30 37.77 -1.36
N ASN A 654 -34.65 38.30 -0.32
CA ASN A 654 -34.80 37.90 1.08
C ASN A 654 -34.54 36.40 1.33
N LEU A 655 -33.59 35.80 0.61
CA LEU A 655 -33.29 34.37 0.68
C LEU A 655 -32.24 33.99 1.73
N ARG A 656 -31.66 34.94 2.48
CA ARG A 656 -30.65 34.61 3.51
C ARG A 656 -31.21 33.62 4.53
N ASP A 657 -30.45 32.57 4.83
CA ASP A 657 -30.83 31.51 5.77
C ASP A 657 -32.05 30.67 5.30
N CYS A 658 -32.54 30.89 4.07
CA CYS A 658 -33.58 30.06 3.48
C CYS A 658 -32.98 28.79 2.88
N THR A 659 -33.68 27.68 3.06
CA THR A 659 -33.32 26.38 2.51
C THR A 659 -34.33 25.98 1.46
N LEU A 660 -33.86 25.73 0.24
CA LEU A 660 -34.65 25.12 -0.83
C LEU A 660 -34.14 23.68 -1.03
N HIS A 661 -34.99 22.70 -0.78
CA HIS A 661 -34.61 21.29 -0.67
C HIS A 661 -33.47 21.08 0.35
N ASN A 662 -32.26 20.77 -0.11
CA ASN A 662 -31.09 20.51 0.72
C ASN A 662 -30.00 21.58 0.57
N ILE A 663 -30.30 22.70 -0.10
CA ILE A 663 -29.37 23.81 -0.31
C ILE A 663 -29.82 25.03 0.48
N THR A 664 -28.94 25.57 1.31
CA THR A 664 -29.17 26.79 2.08
C THR A 664 -28.39 27.97 1.49
N VAL A 665 -29.04 29.12 1.35
CA VAL A 665 -28.36 30.38 1.01
C VAL A 665 -27.73 30.96 2.27
N LEU A 666 -26.41 31.18 2.25
CA LEU A 666 -25.65 31.49 3.44
C LEU A 666 -26.03 32.86 4.04
N LYS A 667 -26.31 32.88 5.35
CA LYS A 667 -26.69 34.11 6.08
C LYS A 667 -25.65 35.23 5.97
N THR A 668 -24.36 34.91 6.01
CA THR A 668 -23.27 35.90 5.95
C THR A 668 -23.03 36.43 4.53
N HIS A 669 -23.38 35.68 3.48
CA HIS A 669 -23.17 36.08 2.09
C HIS A 669 -24.16 35.39 1.11
N PRO A 670 -25.15 36.10 0.54
CA PRO A 670 -26.28 35.50 -0.17
C PRO A 670 -25.91 34.91 -1.53
N ASN A 671 -24.73 35.22 -2.07
CA ASN A 671 -24.20 34.59 -3.29
C ASN A 671 -23.38 33.30 -3.01
N ILE A 672 -23.42 32.77 -1.78
CA ILE A 672 -22.77 31.50 -1.40
C ILE A 672 -23.85 30.54 -0.95
N PHE A 673 -23.86 29.35 -1.55
CA PHE A 673 -24.81 28.29 -1.22
C PHE A 673 -24.09 27.16 -0.50
N MET A 674 -24.78 26.59 0.49
CA MET A 674 -24.28 25.50 1.33
C MET A 674 -25.12 24.25 1.15
N ASN A 675 -24.45 23.12 0.97
CA ASN A 675 -25.08 21.81 0.94
C ASN A 675 -25.26 21.27 2.37
N ASN A 676 -26.49 20.92 2.73
CA ASN A 676 -26.83 20.28 4.00
C ASN A 676 -26.59 18.77 4.01
N ASN A 677 -25.51 18.33 3.32
CA ASN A 677 -25.02 16.96 3.15
C ASN A 677 -25.84 15.98 2.29
N ASN A 678 -27.06 16.33 1.87
CA ASN A 678 -27.94 15.45 1.07
C ASN A 678 -28.37 16.04 -0.28
N ALA A 679 -27.81 17.18 -0.69
CA ALA A 679 -28.24 17.82 -1.91
C ALA A 679 -27.82 17.07 -3.17
N THR A 680 -28.75 17.02 -4.12
CA THR A 680 -28.53 16.48 -5.47
C THR A 680 -28.13 17.57 -6.46
N THR A 681 -27.69 17.17 -7.64
CA THR A 681 -27.44 18.10 -8.74
C THR A 681 -28.71 18.86 -9.12
N SER A 682 -29.86 18.20 -9.05
CA SER A 682 -31.17 18.81 -9.30
C SER A 682 -31.49 19.90 -8.28
N ASP A 683 -31.24 19.66 -6.98
CA ASP A 683 -31.54 20.63 -5.92
C ASP A 683 -30.82 21.97 -6.15
N LEU A 684 -29.52 21.91 -6.49
CA LEU A 684 -28.73 23.10 -6.77
C LEU A 684 -29.20 23.82 -8.05
N ASN A 685 -29.50 23.07 -9.11
CA ASN A 685 -29.98 23.64 -10.37
C ASN A 685 -31.34 24.35 -10.23
N ILE A 686 -32.25 23.79 -9.43
CA ILE A 686 -33.55 24.41 -9.14
C ILE A 686 -33.36 25.75 -8.44
N LEU A 687 -32.50 25.82 -7.42
CA LEU A 687 -32.24 27.07 -6.70
C LEU A 687 -31.57 28.12 -7.60
N ILE A 688 -30.59 27.70 -8.42
CA ILE A 688 -29.94 28.60 -9.40
C ILE A 688 -30.98 29.16 -10.35
N LYS A 689 -31.85 28.30 -10.92
CA LYS A 689 -32.89 28.71 -11.85
C LYS A 689 -33.92 29.65 -11.22
N TYR A 690 -34.38 29.33 -10.01
CA TYR A 690 -35.29 30.20 -9.27
C TYR A 690 -34.72 31.61 -9.10
N ILE A 691 -33.46 31.72 -8.68
CA ILE A 691 -32.80 33.01 -8.48
C ILE A 691 -32.59 33.75 -9.82
N THR A 692 -32.19 33.06 -10.89
CA THR A 692 -32.01 33.70 -12.20
C THR A 692 -33.32 34.21 -12.77
N ASP A 693 -34.38 33.42 -12.68
CA ASP A 693 -35.70 33.76 -13.22
C ASP A 693 -36.30 34.93 -12.42
N THR A 694 -36.22 34.88 -11.08
CA THR A 694 -36.75 35.95 -10.22
C THR A 694 -36.01 37.28 -10.44
N ILE A 695 -34.68 37.28 -10.54
CA ILE A 695 -33.91 38.51 -10.80
C ILE A 695 -34.22 39.08 -12.20
N TYR A 696 -34.46 38.22 -13.18
CA TYR A 696 -34.87 38.66 -14.51
C TYR A 696 -36.26 39.31 -14.46
N GLU A 697 -37.22 38.70 -13.76
CA GLU A 697 -38.56 39.25 -13.61
C GLU A 697 -38.58 40.59 -12.86
N THR A 698 -37.80 40.73 -11.78
CA THR A 698 -37.82 41.94 -10.94
C THR A 698 -36.94 43.07 -11.47
N HIS A 699 -35.81 42.76 -12.10
CA HIS A 699 -34.83 43.76 -12.53
C HIS A 699 -34.61 43.83 -14.03
N SER A 700 -35.19 42.91 -14.82
CA SER A 700 -34.87 42.75 -16.25
C SER A 700 -33.36 42.55 -16.50
N ILE A 701 -32.68 41.90 -15.56
CA ILE A 701 -31.23 41.64 -15.60
C ILE A 701 -31.00 40.13 -15.74
N ILE A 702 -30.17 39.75 -16.72
CA ILE A 702 -29.71 38.36 -16.86
C ILE A 702 -28.39 38.20 -16.10
N ILE A 703 -28.43 37.45 -15.00
CA ILE A 703 -27.22 37.04 -14.27
C ILE A 703 -26.69 35.70 -14.78
N LYS A 704 -25.37 35.51 -14.73
CA LYS A 704 -24.69 34.28 -15.17
C LYS A 704 -23.94 33.64 -14.02
N THR A 705 -23.90 32.31 -13.99
CA THR A 705 -23.11 31.56 -13.01
C THR A 705 -21.61 31.77 -13.20
N GLU A 706 -20.87 31.78 -12.10
CA GLU A 706 -19.40 31.73 -12.07
C GLU A 706 -18.89 30.29 -11.99
N ILE A 707 -19.64 29.44 -11.28
CA ILE A 707 -19.39 28.00 -11.14
C ILE A 707 -19.60 27.25 -12.46
N GLU A 708 -18.93 26.12 -12.59
CA GLU A 708 -19.00 25.24 -13.75
C GLU A 708 -19.80 23.98 -13.43
N TYR A 709 -20.80 23.70 -14.26
CA TYR A 709 -21.53 22.43 -14.22
C TYR A 709 -20.86 21.44 -15.17
N ILE A 710 -20.38 20.32 -14.65
CA ILE A 710 -19.70 19.29 -15.44
C ILE A 710 -20.71 18.21 -15.84
N ASP A 711 -21.12 18.22 -17.10
CA ASP A 711 -22.12 17.32 -17.67
C ASP A 711 -21.64 16.64 -18.97
N ASN A 712 -22.54 15.86 -19.59
CA ASN A 712 -22.24 15.13 -20.81
C ASN A 712 -22.30 16.00 -22.08
N VAL A 713 -22.52 17.32 -21.98
CA VAL A 713 -22.56 18.25 -23.13
C VAL A 713 -21.17 18.73 -23.55
#